data_AF-A0A2T0IJ64-F1
#
_entry.id   AF-A0A2T0IJ64-F1
#
_cell.length_a   1.000
_cell.length_b   1.000
_cell.length_c   1.000
_cell.angle_alpha   90.00
_cell.angle_beta   90.00
_cell.angle_gamma   90.00
#
_symmetry.space_group_name_H-M   'P 1'
#
loop_
_entity.id
_entity.type
_entity.pdbx_description
1 polymer ?
#
loop_
_entity_poly.entity_id
_entity_poly.type
_entity_poly.pdbx_seq_one_letter_code
_entity_poly.pdbx_strand_id
1 'polypeptide(L)'
;MAMMAVVVTDASAARVSSISGFDLETLQARGISPSVAHYFRHAPRFSEGVRVVDLHVNGERIGLTDARFDKEGELCFTRSLLDRGSLRVPSSVIDKSVPPEQACHDFKAEYPETVTTLRPGNEEVSLVVPTQALRDVQRDSGSYARGGTAALLNYDVQAINSHSRADTYRYLSASTEVGFNFGDWIARSRQLYISNDRRTTAEHLFAYAQRDFLPLASTFQVGQISSNNPVFGGVQLTGAQIFPDGIESGGSHNGVVVEGRALSQSRVEVRQSGALIYTTVVPEGPFTLTNLPLLNGTSDLQVTVIETQGGQRSFIVPAATFRAVVPVKSGYTASLGKIREVEGRGAKEPLLAMASGTWAVGKDSAVSAGVQGTDSYNAVGLALDSSFSQRFSLGVRNNLSRDHSTNVQGARNSVSVSVGLPANVQMSLSATAQTPGYRDVIDTVTPHVNDVDGSRFKNQYTVGFSWADPQLGGFSIGYNRGADFKSRITQNIYGTWNKSFRYASVGVTVDSQIGQSNSADDRKDDGLGIRLQVSVPLGRDRSLSAFARRQGERSSIGTAYDERVDETLNYQIRSDRDFAGHREHTLGGTLNASSRYAQVGLGLNRDSSSTSYSGQLQGAVVAHSEGFTLSPYRVEDTFGVVSVGEVAGARLTTPQGPVWTDPWGKAVIASLPAYQSSVLELEGKSLPRQMDIKNGTKVLEAGRGSFNRVDFEVINVRRVLLRATDIHGKPLPQGAAVLGPENALLTTVVGDGMIFLSNVDAPQALKVSSSTVSCALQLDLPEQTYNGKFYETASAVCR
;
A
#
# COMPACT_ATOMS: atom_id res chain seq x y z
N MET A 1 -51.89 42.51 -60.46
CA MET A 1 -52.35 41.56 -61.50
C MET A 1 -51.42 41.70 -62.70
N ALA A 2 -50.35 40.91 -62.72
CA ALA A 2 -49.45 40.68 -63.85
C ALA A 2 -48.52 39.49 -63.48
N MET A 3 -48.39 38.57 -64.45
CA MET A 3 -47.26 37.67 -64.80
C MET A 3 -46.14 37.39 -63.78
N MET A 4 -45.53 36.20 -63.73
CA MET A 4 -44.85 35.55 -64.87
C MET A 4 -44.37 34.13 -64.52
N ALA A 5 -44.23 33.31 -65.56
CA ALA A 5 -43.75 31.93 -65.58
C ALA A 5 -42.29 31.75 -65.14
N VAL A 6 -41.96 30.57 -64.60
CA VAL A 6 -40.56 30.13 -64.44
C VAL A 6 -40.31 28.92 -65.33
N VAL A 7 -39.28 29.08 -66.15
CA VAL A 7 -38.73 28.16 -67.14
C VAL A 7 -37.98 27.03 -66.42
N VAL A 8 -38.18 25.79 -66.88
CA VAL A 8 -37.36 24.63 -66.53
C VAL A 8 -36.20 24.58 -67.53
N THR A 9 -34.97 24.75 -67.04
CA THR A 9 -33.75 24.41 -67.78
C THR A 9 -33.19 23.11 -67.23
N ASP A 10 -33.14 22.11 -68.11
CA ASP A 10 -32.51 20.82 -67.93
C ASP A 10 -30.98 21.00 -68.01
N ALA A 11 -30.26 20.60 -66.95
CA ALA A 11 -28.80 20.56 -66.94
C ALA A 11 -28.36 19.13 -66.59
N SER A 12 -27.87 18.44 -67.61
CA SER A 12 -27.31 17.09 -67.54
C SER A 12 -26.15 17.01 -66.53
N ALA A 13 -26.38 16.36 -65.39
CA ALA A 13 -25.32 16.01 -64.46
C ALA A 13 -24.44 14.91 -65.04
N ALA A 14 -23.14 15.19 -65.15
CA ALA A 14 -22.11 14.18 -65.40
C ALA A 14 -22.20 13.10 -64.32
N ARG A 15 -22.08 11.82 -64.73
CA ARG A 15 -22.07 10.68 -63.82
C ARG A 15 -20.82 10.73 -62.95
N VAL A 16 -20.98 11.24 -61.72
CA VAL A 16 -20.00 11.11 -60.64
C VAL A 16 -19.87 9.62 -60.32
N SER A 17 -18.68 9.06 -60.52
CA SER A 17 -18.35 7.71 -60.10
C SER A 17 -18.10 7.69 -58.59
N SER A 18 -19.18 7.82 -57.81
CA SER A 18 -19.11 7.73 -56.36
C SER A 18 -19.05 6.26 -55.93
N ILE A 19 -18.10 5.97 -55.05
CA ILE A 19 -18.12 4.75 -54.25
C ILE A 19 -18.65 5.18 -52.88
N SER A 20 -19.73 4.56 -52.41
CA SER A 20 -20.42 4.80 -51.13
C SER A 20 -19.60 5.61 -50.10
N GLY A 21 -19.89 6.91 -49.98
CA GLY A 21 -19.34 7.80 -48.95
C GLY A 21 -18.03 8.53 -49.27
N PHE A 22 -17.35 8.19 -50.37
CA PHE A 22 -16.09 8.84 -50.76
C PHE A 22 -16.18 9.47 -52.16
N ASP A 23 -15.86 10.76 -52.25
CA ASP A 23 -15.68 11.47 -53.52
C ASP A 23 -14.26 11.21 -54.04
N LEU A 24 -14.16 10.36 -55.07
CA LEU A 24 -12.90 9.93 -55.66
C LEU A 24 -12.14 11.08 -56.33
N GLU A 25 -12.85 12.07 -56.90
CA GLU A 25 -12.23 13.25 -57.50
C GLU A 25 -11.63 14.14 -56.41
N THR A 26 -12.34 14.33 -55.29
CA THR A 26 -11.82 15.05 -54.13
C THR A 26 -10.63 14.32 -53.48
N LEU A 27 -10.64 12.99 -53.43
CA LEU A 27 -9.52 12.21 -52.90
C LEU A 27 -8.28 12.28 -53.80
N GLN A 28 -8.45 12.16 -55.13
CA GLN A 28 -7.36 12.34 -56.08
C GLN A 28 -6.82 13.78 -56.07
N ALA A 29 -7.70 14.78 -55.98
CA ALA A 29 -7.30 16.19 -55.84
C ALA A 29 -6.49 16.44 -54.56
N ARG A 30 -6.71 15.65 -53.50
CA ARG A 30 -5.95 15.67 -52.23
C ARG A 30 -4.77 14.71 -52.20
N GLY A 31 -4.44 14.03 -53.31
CA GLY A 31 -3.28 13.14 -53.41
C GLY A 31 -3.43 11.78 -52.73
N ILE A 32 -4.67 11.39 -52.40
CA ILE A 32 -4.98 10.11 -51.77
C ILE A 32 -5.40 9.14 -52.87
N SER A 33 -4.73 7.97 -52.93
CA SER A 33 -5.05 6.95 -53.93
C SER A 33 -6.50 6.47 -53.78
N PRO A 34 -7.28 6.37 -54.88
CA PRO A 34 -8.62 5.77 -54.87
C PRO A 34 -8.69 4.36 -54.25
N SER A 35 -7.58 3.62 -54.24
CA SER A 35 -7.49 2.30 -53.59
C SER A 35 -7.69 2.36 -52.07
N VAL A 36 -7.36 3.49 -51.43
CA VAL A 36 -7.57 3.72 -49.99
C VAL A 36 -9.06 3.86 -49.68
N ALA A 37 -9.82 4.51 -50.57
CA ALA A 37 -11.27 4.62 -50.45
C ALA A 37 -11.96 3.25 -50.51
N HIS A 38 -11.42 2.32 -51.31
CA HIS A 38 -11.92 0.94 -51.36
C HIS A 38 -11.73 0.19 -50.03
N TYR A 39 -10.61 0.42 -49.34
CA TYR A 39 -10.29 -0.21 -48.06
C TYR A 39 -11.18 0.30 -46.91
N PHE A 40 -11.40 1.62 -46.84
CA PHE A 40 -12.20 2.26 -45.78
C PHE A 40 -13.70 2.40 -46.08
N ARG A 41 -14.15 1.90 -47.24
CA ARG A 41 -15.55 2.03 -47.72
C ARG A 41 -16.60 1.52 -46.73
N HIS A 42 -16.27 0.46 -46.01
CA HIS A 42 -17.26 -0.32 -45.25
C HIS A 42 -17.19 -0.08 -43.74
N ALA A 43 -16.00 0.20 -43.20
CA ALA A 43 -15.78 0.49 -41.79
C ALA A 43 -14.42 1.16 -41.57
N PRO A 44 -14.24 1.90 -40.45
CA PRO A 44 -12.92 2.23 -39.94
C PRO A 44 -12.15 0.94 -39.61
N ARG A 45 -10.97 0.75 -40.20
CA ARG A 45 -10.13 -0.44 -40.01
C ARG A 45 -8.67 -0.08 -39.81
N PHE A 46 -7.93 -0.92 -39.11
CA PHE A 46 -6.47 -0.76 -39.01
C PHE A 46 -5.80 -1.28 -40.29
N SER A 47 -4.60 -0.79 -40.59
CA SER A 47 -3.76 -1.38 -41.64
C SER A 47 -3.16 -2.70 -41.17
N GLU A 48 -2.88 -3.61 -42.11
CA GLU A 48 -2.20 -4.88 -41.83
C GLU A 48 -0.92 -4.66 -41.01
N GLY A 49 -0.70 -5.52 -40.02
CA GLY A 49 0.50 -5.52 -39.17
C GLY A 49 0.18 -5.31 -37.69
N VAL A 50 1.24 -5.07 -36.90
CA VAL A 50 1.13 -4.85 -35.46
C VAL A 50 1.02 -3.34 -35.18
N ARG A 51 0.05 -2.95 -34.37
CA ARG A 51 -0.16 -1.57 -33.91
C ARG A 51 -0.34 -1.57 -32.40
N VAL A 52 0.20 -0.55 -31.75
CA VAL A 52 -0.11 -0.27 -30.34
C VAL A 52 -1.51 0.35 -30.30
N VAL A 53 -2.40 -0.22 -29.50
CA VAL A 53 -3.79 0.25 -29.36
C VAL A 53 -4.21 0.35 -27.90
N ASP A 54 -5.10 1.29 -27.57
CA ASP A 54 -5.76 1.38 -26.26
C ASP A 54 -6.92 0.36 -26.20
N LEU A 55 -6.72 -0.71 -25.43
CA LEU A 55 -7.67 -1.82 -25.31
C LEU A 55 -8.73 -1.51 -24.26
N HIS A 56 -9.99 -1.69 -24.62
CA HIS A 56 -11.13 -1.67 -23.71
C HIS A 56 -11.85 -3.03 -23.76
N VAL A 57 -12.19 -3.59 -22.59
CA VAL A 57 -12.95 -4.85 -22.47
C VAL A 57 -14.18 -4.61 -21.62
N ASN A 58 -15.37 -4.89 -22.15
CA ASN A 58 -16.66 -4.68 -21.48
C ASN A 58 -16.86 -3.26 -20.89
N GLY A 59 -16.30 -2.25 -21.58
CA GLY A 59 -16.37 -0.84 -21.16
C GLY A 59 -15.30 -0.41 -20.16
N GLU A 60 -14.47 -1.32 -19.67
CA GLU A 60 -13.31 -1.03 -18.83
C GLU A 60 -12.07 -0.78 -19.69
N ARG A 61 -11.32 0.29 -19.38
CA ARG A 61 -10.06 0.62 -20.04
C ARG A 61 -8.93 -0.23 -19.47
N ILE A 62 -8.36 -1.11 -20.29
CA ILE A 62 -7.23 -1.98 -19.93
C ILE A 62 -5.88 -1.29 -20.17
N GLY A 63 -5.81 -0.43 -21.19
CA GLY A 63 -4.61 0.34 -21.55
C GLY A 63 -3.94 -0.12 -22.84
N LEU A 64 -2.75 0.42 -23.11
CA LEU A 64 -2.02 0.21 -24.36
C LEU A 64 -1.52 -1.25 -24.49
N THR A 65 -1.72 -1.85 -25.66
CA THR A 65 -1.27 -3.20 -25.99
C THR A 65 -1.00 -3.35 -27.49
N ASP A 66 -0.13 -4.31 -27.85
CA ASP A 66 0.10 -4.66 -29.25
C ASP A 66 -1.08 -5.49 -29.78
N ALA A 67 -1.78 -4.94 -30.77
CA ALA A 67 -2.80 -5.64 -31.52
C ALA A 67 -2.30 -5.90 -32.94
N ARG A 68 -2.48 -7.14 -33.40
CA ARG A 68 -2.18 -7.53 -34.78
C ARG A 68 -3.45 -7.46 -35.61
N PHE A 69 -3.32 -6.91 -36.81
CA PHE A 69 -4.39 -6.84 -37.79
C PHE A 69 -4.01 -7.60 -39.06
N ASP A 70 -4.97 -8.32 -39.63
CA ASP A 70 -4.79 -9.03 -40.91
C ASP A 70 -4.92 -8.08 -42.11
N LYS A 71 -4.89 -8.64 -43.32
CA LYS A 71 -4.99 -7.90 -44.59
C LYS A 71 -6.30 -7.14 -44.69
N GLU A 72 -7.37 -7.72 -44.15
CA GLU A 72 -8.71 -7.17 -44.14
C GLU A 72 -8.90 -6.11 -43.04
N GLY A 73 -7.93 -5.94 -42.14
CA GLY A 73 -7.92 -4.99 -41.03
C GLY A 73 -8.70 -5.48 -39.81
N GLU A 74 -8.94 -6.79 -39.71
CA GLU A 74 -9.59 -7.42 -38.57
C GLU A 74 -8.58 -7.78 -37.47
N LEU A 75 -9.06 -7.76 -36.22
CA LEU A 75 -8.25 -8.01 -35.04
C LEU A 75 -7.91 -9.51 -34.93
N CYS A 76 -6.62 -9.82 -34.95
CA CYS A 76 -6.10 -11.12 -34.59
C CYS A 76 -6.05 -11.26 -33.07
N PHE A 77 -6.78 -12.22 -32.51
CA PHE A 77 -6.75 -12.54 -31.08
C PHE A 77 -5.48 -13.33 -30.75
N THR A 78 -4.36 -12.62 -30.60
CA THR A 78 -3.11 -13.21 -30.12
C THR A 78 -3.23 -13.56 -28.64
N ARG A 79 -2.39 -14.48 -28.17
CA ARG A 79 -2.31 -14.82 -26.75
C ARG A 79 -2.02 -13.59 -25.88
N SER A 80 -1.11 -12.72 -26.33
CA SER A 80 -0.77 -11.47 -25.62
C SER A 80 -1.97 -10.54 -25.43
N LEU A 81 -2.81 -10.38 -26.47
CA LEU A 81 -4.01 -9.56 -26.42
C LEU A 81 -5.05 -10.16 -25.46
N LEU A 82 -5.25 -11.48 -25.53
CA LEU A 82 -6.21 -12.20 -24.68
C LEU A 82 -5.80 -12.15 -23.21
N ASP A 83 -4.53 -12.42 -22.91
CA ASP A 83 -3.98 -12.34 -21.55
C ASP A 83 -4.11 -10.92 -21.00
N ARG A 84 -3.86 -9.90 -21.84
CA ARG A 84 -4.00 -8.49 -21.43
C ARG A 84 -5.45 -8.12 -21.14
N GLY A 85 -6.39 -8.60 -21.95
CA GLY A 85 -7.82 -8.41 -21.76
C GLY A 85 -8.44 -9.28 -20.65
N SER A 86 -7.65 -10.10 -19.95
CA SER A 86 -8.15 -11.11 -18.99
C SER A 86 -9.19 -12.05 -19.61
N LEU A 87 -8.96 -12.45 -20.86
CA LEU A 87 -9.82 -13.32 -21.63
C LEU A 87 -9.28 -14.75 -21.64
N ARG A 88 -10.16 -15.75 -21.69
CA ARG A 88 -9.76 -17.15 -21.84
C ARG A 88 -9.10 -17.36 -23.21
N VAL A 89 -8.02 -18.13 -23.24
CA VAL A 89 -7.29 -18.44 -24.48
C VAL A 89 -7.86 -19.71 -25.13
N PRO A 90 -8.45 -19.63 -26.33
CA PRO A 90 -8.92 -20.79 -27.09
C PRO A 90 -7.78 -21.74 -27.43
N SER A 91 -8.08 -23.04 -27.44
CA SER A 91 -7.13 -24.07 -27.91
C SER A 91 -7.02 -24.13 -29.44
N SER A 92 -8.03 -23.62 -30.16
CA SER A 92 -8.06 -23.51 -31.62
C SER A 92 -7.22 -22.31 -32.09
N VAL A 93 -6.33 -22.58 -33.04
CA VAL A 93 -5.46 -21.58 -33.67
C VAL A 93 -5.75 -21.56 -35.17
N ILE A 94 -5.99 -20.36 -35.71
CA ILE A 94 -6.36 -20.12 -37.11
C ILE A 94 -5.14 -20.33 -38.03
N ASP A 95 -3.95 -19.90 -37.60
CA ASP A 95 -2.71 -20.02 -38.38
C ASP A 95 -1.57 -20.63 -37.56
N LYS A 96 -1.17 -21.87 -37.93
CA LYS A 96 -0.09 -22.63 -37.27
C LYS A 96 1.30 -22.35 -37.87
N SER A 97 1.40 -21.51 -38.90
CA SER A 97 2.65 -21.24 -39.61
C SER A 97 3.53 -20.16 -38.93
N VAL A 98 2.98 -19.48 -37.93
CA VAL A 98 3.61 -18.36 -37.19
C VAL A 98 4.03 -18.83 -35.78
N PRO A 99 5.06 -18.24 -35.14
CA PRO A 99 5.42 -18.58 -33.77
C PRO A 99 4.21 -18.51 -32.81
N PRO A 100 4.16 -19.35 -31.75
CA PRO A 100 2.98 -19.50 -30.89
C PRO A 100 2.47 -18.19 -30.28
N GLU A 101 3.36 -17.24 -29.99
CA GLU A 101 3.02 -15.95 -29.40
C GLU A 101 2.33 -15.00 -30.39
N GLN A 102 2.52 -15.22 -31.69
CA GLN A 102 1.97 -14.40 -32.78
C GLN A 102 0.80 -15.08 -33.50
N ALA A 103 0.42 -16.28 -33.07
CA ALA A 103 -0.64 -17.05 -33.67
C ALA A 103 -2.02 -16.45 -33.31
N CYS A 104 -2.92 -16.40 -34.29
CA CYS A 104 -4.30 -15.93 -34.07
C CYS A 104 -5.15 -17.08 -33.53
N HIS A 105 -5.72 -16.90 -32.33
CA HIS A 105 -6.67 -17.85 -31.75
C HIS A 105 -8.07 -17.62 -32.30
N ASP A 106 -8.84 -18.68 -32.46
CA ASP A 106 -10.22 -18.60 -32.98
C ASP A 106 -11.22 -18.21 -31.89
N PHE A 107 -11.02 -17.03 -31.31
CA PHE A 107 -11.79 -16.54 -30.17
C PHE A 107 -13.26 -16.28 -30.51
N LYS A 108 -13.55 -15.81 -31.73
CA LYS A 108 -14.93 -15.56 -32.17
C LYS A 108 -15.69 -16.85 -32.47
N ALA A 109 -15.04 -17.94 -32.86
CA ALA A 109 -15.73 -19.22 -33.00
C ALA A 109 -16.11 -19.82 -31.63
N GLU A 110 -15.25 -19.69 -30.62
CA GLU A 110 -15.54 -20.16 -29.27
C GLU A 110 -16.52 -19.24 -28.52
N TYR A 111 -16.45 -17.93 -28.76
CA TYR A 111 -17.30 -16.91 -28.16
C TYR A 111 -17.99 -16.04 -29.24
N PRO A 112 -19.04 -16.56 -29.91
CA PRO A 112 -19.68 -15.89 -31.06
C PRO A 112 -20.41 -14.59 -30.72
N GLU A 113 -20.73 -14.36 -29.44
CA GLU A 113 -21.33 -13.11 -28.96
C GLU A 113 -20.31 -11.96 -28.81
N THR A 114 -19.03 -12.20 -29.09
CA THR A 114 -18.00 -11.17 -29.00
C THR A 114 -18.14 -10.12 -30.10
N VAL A 115 -18.29 -8.86 -29.69
CA VAL A 115 -18.30 -7.70 -30.59
C VAL A 115 -16.97 -6.96 -30.51
N THR A 116 -16.26 -6.90 -31.63
CA THR A 116 -15.05 -6.09 -31.83
C THR A 116 -15.40 -4.76 -32.49
N THR A 117 -15.17 -3.65 -31.79
CA THR A 117 -15.29 -2.30 -32.34
C THR A 117 -13.89 -1.69 -32.49
N LEU A 118 -13.50 -1.39 -33.74
CA LEU A 118 -12.20 -0.80 -34.06
C LEU A 118 -12.35 0.70 -34.29
N ARG A 119 -11.51 1.50 -33.64
CA ARG A 119 -11.47 2.96 -33.81
C ARG A 119 -10.03 3.41 -34.14
N PRO A 120 -9.58 3.22 -35.39
CA PRO A 120 -8.21 3.53 -35.80
C PRO A 120 -7.81 4.99 -35.59
N GLY A 121 -8.76 5.93 -35.71
CA GLY A 121 -8.49 7.36 -35.50
C GLY A 121 -8.09 7.72 -34.06
N ASN A 122 -8.40 6.85 -33.10
CA ASN A 122 -8.01 6.99 -31.68
C ASN A 122 -7.00 5.92 -31.26
N GLU A 123 -6.51 5.10 -32.18
CA GLU A 123 -5.73 3.88 -31.88
C GLU A 123 -6.43 3.00 -30.83
N GLU A 124 -7.74 2.81 -30.91
CA GLU A 124 -8.53 2.13 -29.87
C GLU A 124 -9.18 0.84 -30.39
N VAL A 125 -9.14 -0.20 -29.56
CA VAL A 125 -9.85 -1.48 -29.76
C VAL A 125 -10.78 -1.72 -28.58
N SER A 126 -12.08 -1.81 -28.84
CA SER A 126 -13.09 -2.10 -27.83
C SER A 126 -13.71 -3.47 -28.06
N LEU A 127 -13.61 -4.34 -27.05
CA LEU A 127 -14.15 -5.69 -27.04
C LEU A 127 -15.34 -5.75 -26.08
N VAL A 128 -16.47 -6.22 -26.56
CA VAL A 128 -17.59 -6.65 -25.70
C VAL A 128 -17.66 -8.16 -25.79
N VAL A 129 -17.45 -8.85 -24.67
CA VAL A 129 -17.36 -10.31 -24.59
C VAL A 129 -18.37 -10.85 -23.58
N PRO A 130 -18.90 -12.07 -23.78
CA PRO A 130 -19.78 -12.70 -22.79
C PRO A 130 -18.99 -13.01 -21.51
N THR A 131 -19.68 -13.06 -20.36
CA THR A 131 -19.03 -13.25 -19.04
C THR A 131 -18.24 -14.56 -18.95
N GLN A 132 -18.64 -15.61 -19.67
CA GLN A 132 -17.92 -16.88 -19.76
C GLN A 132 -16.58 -16.82 -20.50
N ALA A 133 -16.37 -15.79 -21.33
CA ALA A 133 -15.11 -15.55 -22.04
C ALA A 133 -14.10 -14.79 -21.17
N LEU A 134 -14.58 -14.14 -20.11
CA LEU A 134 -13.73 -13.55 -19.08
C LEU A 134 -13.07 -14.67 -18.27
N ARG A 135 -11.80 -14.47 -17.93
CA ARG A 135 -11.11 -15.31 -16.96
C ARG A 135 -11.58 -14.89 -15.57
N ASP A 136 -12.00 -15.85 -14.75
CA ASP A 136 -12.42 -15.58 -13.37
C ASP A 136 -11.24 -14.97 -12.60
N VAL A 137 -11.40 -13.74 -12.09
CA VAL A 137 -10.40 -13.07 -11.24
C VAL A 137 -10.25 -13.80 -9.90
N GLN A 138 -11.26 -14.58 -9.51
CA GLN A 138 -11.18 -15.49 -8.37
C GLN A 138 -10.90 -16.92 -8.84
N ARG A 139 -9.67 -17.38 -8.56
CA ARG A 139 -9.15 -18.75 -8.73
C ARG A 139 -8.54 -19.05 -10.10
N ASP A 140 -7.35 -18.50 -10.35
CA ASP A 140 -6.30 -19.34 -10.90
C ASP A 140 -5.61 -20.08 -9.75
N SER A 141 -6.15 -21.24 -9.39
CA SER A 141 -5.39 -22.27 -8.71
C SER A 141 -4.35 -22.80 -9.70
N GLY A 142 -3.19 -22.13 -9.83
CA GLY A 142 -2.22 -22.53 -10.86
C GLY A 142 -0.79 -22.05 -10.70
N SER A 143 -0.54 -20.75 -10.81
CA SER A 143 0.85 -20.26 -10.85
C SER A 143 1.03 -18.92 -10.16
N TYR A 144 0.92 -18.91 -8.83
CA TYR A 144 1.59 -17.88 -8.05
C TYR A 144 3.08 -17.90 -8.39
N ALA A 145 3.68 -16.74 -8.60
CA ALA A 145 5.11 -16.62 -8.73
C ALA A 145 5.76 -17.12 -7.44
N ARG A 146 6.72 -18.04 -7.57
CA ARG A 146 7.36 -18.76 -6.47
C ARG A 146 8.86 -18.76 -6.62
N GLY A 147 9.54 -18.99 -5.52
CA GLY A 147 10.98 -19.09 -5.43
C GLY A 147 11.65 -17.72 -5.45
N GLY A 148 12.74 -17.62 -6.19
CA GLY A 148 13.67 -16.51 -6.08
C GLY A 148 14.56 -16.62 -4.83
N THR A 149 15.63 -15.84 -4.86
CA THR A 149 16.59 -15.75 -3.78
C THR A 149 16.97 -14.29 -3.57
N ALA A 150 16.72 -13.78 -2.37
CA ALA A 150 17.15 -12.45 -1.99
C ALA A 150 17.36 -12.40 -0.48
N ALA A 151 18.30 -11.57 -0.03
CA ALA A 151 18.46 -11.22 1.37
C ALA A 151 17.98 -9.78 1.59
N LEU A 152 17.56 -9.48 2.81
CA LEU A 152 17.14 -8.15 3.20
C LEU A 152 17.73 -7.76 4.55
N LEU A 153 17.89 -6.45 4.71
CA LEU A 153 18.16 -5.79 5.98
C LEU A 153 17.23 -4.59 6.08
N ASN A 154 16.22 -4.68 6.93
CA ASN A 154 15.41 -3.54 7.35
C ASN A 154 16.09 -2.84 8.53
N TYR A 155 16.06 -1.52 8.55
CA TYR A 155 16.55 -0.71 9.66
C TYR A 155 15.54 0.38 10.00
N ASP A 156 15.32 0.60 11.30
CA ASP A 156 14.61 1.75 11.86
C ASP A 156 15.43 2.25 13.06
N VAL A 157 15.93 3.46 12.96
CA VAL A 157 16.75 4.10 13.98
C VAL A 157 16.08 5.38 14.41
N GLN A 158 15.86 5.54 15.71
CA GLN A 158 15.27 6.74 16.30
C GLN A 158 16.14 7.23 17.44
N ALA A 159 16.33 8.53 17.53
CA ALA A 159 17.13 9.17 18.57
C ALA A 159 16.40 10.40 19.10
N ILE A 160 16.49 10.62 20.41
CA ILE A 160 16.02 11.83 21.09
C ILE A 160 17.12 12.31 22.02
N ASN A 161 17.40 13.60 22.00
CA ASN A 161 18.27 14.24 22.95
C ASN A 161 17.57 15.50 23.46
N SER A 162 17.22 15.52 24.74
CA SER A 162 16.58 16.65 25.41
C SER A 162 17.50 17.19 26.50
N HIS A 163 17.79 18.48 26.41
CA HIS A 163 18.60 19.19 27.40
C HIS A 163 17.70 20.16 28.16
N SER A 164 17.58 19.97 29.47
CA SER A 164 16.88 20.88 30.37
C SER A 164 17.84 21.55 31.34
N ARG A 165 17.39 22.58 32.07
CA ARG A 165 18.22 23.25 33.09
C ARG A 165 18.68 22.33 34.23
N ALA A 166 17.97 21.23 34.46
CA ALA A 166 18.24 20.31 35.58
C ALA A 166 18.89 19.00 35.13
N ASP A 167 18.57 18.50 33.93
CA ASP A 167 19.02 17.19 33.47
C ASP A 167 19.10 17.08 31.93
N THR A 168 19.84 16.09 31.44
CA THR A 168 19.93 15.75 30.01
C THR A 168 19.42 14.33 29.78
N TYR A 169 18.35 14.21 29.01
CA TYR A 169 17.73 12.95 28.63
C TYR A 169 18.19 12.53 27.22
N ARG A 170 18.76 11.34 27.10
CA ARG A 170 19.25 10.78 25.84
C ARG A 170 18.63 9.42 25.58
N TYR A 171 18.04 9.28 24.40
CA TYR A 171 17.47 8.02 23.95
C TYR A 171 17.94 7.68 22.54
N LEU A 172 18.27 6.41 22.32
CA LEU A 172 18.52 5.82 21.02
C LEU A 172 17.84 4.46 20.96
N SER A 173 17.05 4.22 19.91
CA SER A 173 16.56 2.90 19.54
C SER A 173 16.97 2.56 18.13
N ALA A 174 17.46 1.35 17.92
CA ALA A 174 17.75 0.81 16.60
C ALA A 174 17.11 -0.58 16.49
N SER A 175 16.09 -0.70 15.65
CA SER A 175 15.47 -1.97 15.26
C SER A 175 16.08 -2.41 13.94
N THR A 176 16.69 -3.59 13.90
CA THR A 176 17.16 -4.24 12.68
C THR A 176 16.40 -5.52 12.43
N GLU A 177 16.07 -5.79 11.19
CA GLU A 177 15.51 -7.08 10.78
C GLU A 177 16.27 -7.60 9.58
N VAL A 178 17.01 -8.67 9.79
CA VAL A 178 17.77 -9.37 8.76
C VAL A 178 16.94 -10.55 8.31
N GLY A 179 16.93 -10.80 7.00
CA GLY A 179 16.22 -11.95 6.47
C GLY A 179 16.75 -12.41 5.13
N PHE A 180 16.31 -13.59 4.72
CA PHE A 180 16.45 -14.04 3.35
C PHE A 180 15.23 -14.85 2.93
N ASN A 181 14.94 -14.82 1.63
CA ASN A 181 13.98 -15.67 0.98
C ASN A 181 14.74 -16.64 0.08
N PHE A 182 14.41 -17.93 0.16
CA PHE A 182 15.02 -18.97 -0.68
C PHE A 182 14.02 -20.09 -0.95
N GLY A 183 13.56 -20.22 -2.20
CA GLY A 183 12.67 -21.34 -2.58
C GLY A 183 11.39 -21.40 -1.73
N ASP A 184 10.74 -20.25 -1.55
CA ASP A 184 9.55 -19.99 -0.69
C ASP A 184 9.78 -20.11 0.82
N TRP A 185 11.00 -20.43 1.27
CA TRP A 185 11.36 -20.28 2.68
C TRP A 185 11.65 -18.84 3.00
N ILE A 186 11.07 -18.37 4.10
CA ILE A 186 11.31 -17.06 4.68
C ILE A 186 12.10 -17.27 5.96
N ALA A 187 13.31 -16.74 6.03
CA ALA A 187 14.04 -16.62 7.29
C ALA A 187 14.07 -15.15 7.72
N ARG A 188 13.75 -14.88 8.98
CA ARG A 188 13.76 -13.52 9.56
C ARG A 188 14.37 -13.56 10.95
N SER A 189 15.13 -12.53 11.29
CA SER A 189 15.64 -12.28 12.63
C SER A 189 15.57 -10.81 12.95
N ARG A 190 14.86 -10.44 14.01
CA ARG A 190 14.67 -9.05 14.44
C ARG A 190 15.37 -8.78 15.76
N GLN A 191 16.27 -7.80 15.75
CA GLN A 191 17.01 -7.31 16.90
C GLN A 191 16.57 -5.89 17.21
N LEU A 192 16.54 -5.56 18.49
CA LEU A 192 16.15 -4.26 19.00
C LEU A 192 17.19 -3.81 20.01
N TYR A 193 17.92 -2.76 19.66
CA TYR A 193 18.88 -2.11 20.54
C TYR A 193 18.26 -0.85 21.11
N ILE A 194 18.28 -0.70 22.43
CA ILE A 194 17.78 0.48 23.12
C ILE A 194 18.87 1.00 24.05
N SER A 195 19.10 2.30 24.02
CA SER A 195 19.92 3.02 24.97
C SER A 195 19.07 4.13 25.57
N ASN A 196 18.87 4.11 26.88
CA ASN A 196 18.19 5.15 27.65
C ASN A 196 19.17 5.69 28.70
N ASP A 197 19.69 6.88 28.46
CA ASP A 197 20.80 7.52 29.17
C ASP A 197 22.04 6.62 29.25
N ARG A 198 22.24 5.93 30.39
CA ARG A 198 23.36 5.00 30.63
C ARG A 198 22.98 3.53 30.56
N ARG A 199 21.68 3.21 30.48
CA ARG A 199 21.20 1.83 30.43
C ARG A 199 21.01 1.40 28.98
N THR A 200 21.76 0.40 28.57
CA THR A 200 21.61 -0.24 27.27
C THR A 200 20.95 -1.60 27.43
N THR A 201 19.99 -1.90 26.55
CA THR A 201 19.35 -3.21 26.43
C THR A 201 19.38 -3.63 24.98
N ALA A 202 19.78 -4.86 24.73
CA ALA A 202 19.74 -5.47 23.41
C ALA A 202 18.79 -6.67 23.50
N GLU A 203 17.66 -6.56 22.82
CA GLU A 203 16.61 -7.57 22.82
C GLU A 203 16.58 -8.26 21.46
N HIS A 204 16.39 -9.57 21.50
CA HIS A 204 16.16 -10.37 20.30
C HIS A 204 14.69 -10.78 20.28
N LEU A 205 13.91 -10.18 19.38
CA LEU A 205 12.44 -10.32 19.39
C LEU A 205 12.02 -11.67 18.82
N PHE A 206 12.57 -12.05 17.66
CA PHE A 206 12.33 -13.34 17.03
C PHE A 206 13.47 -13.69 16.07
N ALA A 207 13.62 -14.99 15.80
CA ALA A 207 14.44 -15.53 14.73
C ALA A 207 13.85 -16.85 14.26
N TYR A 208 13.26 -16.85 13.07
CA TYR A 208 12.53 -18.01 12.59
C TYR A 208 12.76 -18.27 11.11
N ALA A 209 12.49 -19.51 10.71
CA ALA A 209 12.24 -19.90 9.34
C ALA A 209 10.76 -20.30 9.21
N GLN A 210 10.09 -19.87 8.15
CA GLN A 210 8.71 -20.25 7.86
C GLN A 210 8.52 -20.61 6.38
N ARG A 211 7.50 -21.42 6.13
CA ARG A 211 7.08 -21.82 4.79
C ARG A 211 5.60 -22.21 4.80
N ASP A 212 4.93 -21.88 3.71
CA ASP A 212 3.54 -22.27 3.50
C ASP A 212 3.41 -23.65 2.87
N PHE A 213 2.41 -24.38 3.35
CA PHE A 213 1.94 -25.66 2.82
C PHE A 213 0.55 -25.48 2.24
N LEU A 214 0.50 -25.05 0.98
CA LEU A 214 -0.75 -24.77 0.26
C LEU A 214 -1.80 -25.90 0.30
N PRO A 215 -1.47 -27.20 0.16
CA PRO A 215 -2.46 -28.27 0.27
C PRO A 215 -3.15 -28.35 1.64
N LEU A 216 -2.47 -27.89 2.70
CA LEU A 216 -3.01 -27.82 4.06
C LEU A 216 -3.54 -26.43 4.42
N ALA A 217 -3.44 -25.45 3.52
CA ALA A 217 -3.72 -24.04 3.80
C ALA A 217 -3.08 -23.56 5.12
N SER A 218 -1.86 -24.00 5.41
CA SER A 218 -1.19 -23.81 6.70
C SER A 218 0.23 -23.32 6.53
N THR A 219 0.69 -22.48 7.45
CA THR A 219 2.09 -22.06 7.56
C THR A 219 2.77 -22.87 8.65
N PHE A 220 3.96 -23.38 8.34
CA PHE A 220 4.87 -23.95 9.31
C PHE A 220 5.94 -22.92 9.66
N GLN A 221 6.29 -22.82 10.94
CA GLN A 221 7.31 -21.92 11.43
C GLN A 221 8.16 -22.60 12.50
N VAL A 222 9.47 -22.38 12.48
CA VAL A 222 10.43 -22.96 13.42
C VAL A 222 11.50 -21.94 13.82
N GLY A 223 11.96 -21.98 15.07
CA GLY A 223 12.96 -21.08 15.64
C GLY A 223 12.44 -20.38 16.90
N GLN A 224 12.89 -19.15 17.14
CA GLN A 224 12.33 -18.26 18.16
C GLN A 224 11.13 -17.51 17.57
N ILE A 225 9.94 -17.87 18.03
CA ILE A 225 8.66 -17.49 17.43
C ILE A 225 7.68 -17.02 18.50
N SER A 226 6.67 -16.27 18.08
CA SER A 226 5.49 -15.98 18.89
C SER A 226 4.41 -17.00 18.56
N SER A 227 3.87 -17.70 19.56
CA SER A 227 2.79 -18.66 19.31
C SER A 227 1.55 -17.95 18.77
N ASN A 228 1.03 -18.43 17.64
CA ASN A 228 -0.21 -17.93 17.09
C ASN A 228 -1.35 -18.89 17.45
N ASN A 229 -2.20 -18.53 18.43
CA ASN A 229 -3.29 -19.38 18.88
C ASN A 229 -4.64 -18.63 18.84
N PRO A 230 -5.70 -19.22 18.28
CA PRO A 230 -7.02 -18.61 18.28
C PRO A 230 -7.66 -18.52 19.68
N VAL A 231 -7.21 -19.28 20.68
CA VAL A 231 -7.85 -19.46 22.02
C VAL A 231 -7.02 -18.92 23.19
N PHE A 232 -5.70 -19.09 23.20
CA PHE A 232 -4.83 -18.60 24.27
C PHE A 232 -4.04 -17.36 23.86
N GLY A 233 -3.56 -16.58 24.83
CA GLY A 233 -2.65 -15.47 24.58
C GLY A 233 -1.32 -15.95 23.97
N GLY A 234 -0.69 -15.12 23.15
CA GLY A 234 0.57 -15.48 22.50
C GLY A 234 1.76 -15.49 23.45
N VAL A 235 2.61 -16.50 23.32
CA VAL A 235 3.80 -16.78 24.14
C VAL A 235 5.02 -16.81 23.23
N GLN A 236 6.12 -16.20 23.68
CA GLN A 236 7.40 -16.32 22.98
C GLN A 236 8.01 -17.69 23.28
N LEU A 237 8.32 -18.46 22.24
CA LEU A 237 8.85 -19.81 22.37
C LEU A 237 10.00 -20.07 21.40
N THR A 238 10.93 -20.92 21.82
CA THR A 238 11.95 -21.51 20.93
C THR A 238 11.50 -22.92 20.59
N GLY A 239 11.06 -23.16 19.35
CA GLY A 239 10.44 -24.41 18.95
C GLY A 239 9.85 -24.36 17.55
N ALA A 240 8.76 -25.08 17.35
CA ALA A 240 8.05 -25.15 16.07
C ALA A 240 6.55 -24.97 16.24
N GLN A 241 5.89 -24.44 15.22
CA GLN A 241 4.45 -24.39 15.14
C GLN A 241 3.95 -24.59 13.72
N ILE A 242 2.71 -25.06 13.62
CA ILE A 242 1.91 -25.04 12.40
C ILE A 242 0.58 -24.37 12.72
N PHE A 243 0.11 -23.51 11.84
CA PHE A 243 -1.18 -22.82 12.00
C PHE A 243 -1.80 -22.59 10.63
N PRO A 244 -3.15 -22.52 10.53
CA PRO A 244 -3.81 -22.19 9.28
C PRO A 244 -3.39 -20.78 8.86
N ASP A 245 -2.89 -20.66 7.63
CA ASP A 245 -2.55 -19.36 7.09
C ASP A 245 -3.82 -18.68 6.61
N GLY A 246 -4.01 -17.42 6.99
CA GLY A 246 -5.14 -16.62 6.57
C GLY A 246 -4.95 -16.17 5.12
N ILE A 247 -4.92 -17.11 4.17
CA ILE A 247 -4.62 -16.97 2.71
C ILE A 247 -5.52 -15.90 2.01
N GLU A 248 -6.48 -15.30 2.72
CA GLU A 248 -7.27 -14.16 2.24
C GLU A 248 -7.33 -13.02 3.26
N SER A 249 -6.21 -12.70 3.93
CA SER A 249 -6.06 -11.40 4.62
C SER A 249 -5.65 -10.36 3.57
N GLY A 250 -6.44 -10.28 2.50
CA GLY A 250 -6.33 -9.28 1.46
C GLY A 250 -7.10 -8.05 1.87
N GLY A 251 -6.37 -6.97 2.04
CA GLY A 251 -6.92 -5.70 2.48
C GLY A 251 -6.36 -5.35 3.84
N SER A 252 -5.37 -4.45 3.80
CA SER A 252 -4.97 -3.55 4.88
C SER A 252 -4.83 -4.21 6.24
N HIS A 253 -3.62 -4.18 6.79
CA HIS A 253 -3.50 -4.00 8.23
C HIS A 253 -4.27 -2.72 8.58
N ASN A 254 -5.59 -2.73 8.71
CA ASN A 254 -6.30 -1.79 9.55
C ASN A 254 -5.92 -2.24 10.96
N GLY A 255 -4.64 -1.98 11.28
CA GLY A 255 -4.01 -2.49 12.47
C GLY A 255 -4.73 -1.91 13.67
N VAL A 256 -4.47 -2.52 14.80
CA VAL A 256 -4.95 -2.01 16.07
C VAL A 256 -4.58 -0.54 16.16
N VAL A 257 -5.61 0.29 16.28
CA VAL A 257 -5.43 1.71 16.47
C VAL A 257 -5.21 1.91 17.97
N VAL A 258 -4.03 2.42 18.31
CA VAL A 258 -3.74 2.87 19.67
C VAL A 258 -3.86 4.37 19.71
N GLU A 259 -4.91 4.84 20.37
CA GLU A 259 -5.12 6.26 20.64
C GLU A 259 -4.65 6.59 22.03
N GLY A 260 -3.98 7.73 22.15
CA GLY A 260 -3.47 8.21 23.41
C GLY A 260 -3.16 9.69 23.36
N ARG A 261 -2.53 10.17 24.42
CA ARG A 261 -2.13 11.57 24.54
C ARG A 261 -0.74 11.69 25.16
N ALA A 262 0.03 12.60 24.58
CA ALA A 262 1.32 13.04 25.09
C ALA A 262 1.22 14.47 25.64
N LEU A 263 1.75 14.69 26.84
CA LEU A 263 1.70 16.00 27.49
C LEU A 263 2.78 16.96 27.01
N SER A 264 3.92 16.41 26.64
CA SER A 264 5.07 17.06 26.02
C SER A 264 5.53 16.17 24.87
N GLN A 265 6.61 16.54 24.17
CA GLN A 265 7.25 15.60 23.26
C GLN A 265 7.59 14.31 24.04
N SER A 266 7.02 13.18 23.62
CA SER A 266 7.06 11.93 24.38
C SER A 266 7.46 10.77 23.49
N ARG A 267 8.00 9.72 24.11
CA ARG A 267 8.19 8.42 23.49
C ARG A 267 7.01 7.53 23.83
N VAL A 268 6.40 6.90 22.83
CA VAL A 268 5.37 5.88 23.03
C VAL A 268 5.99 4.52 22.77
N GLU A 269 5.97 3.67 23.80
CA GLU A 269 6.37 2.27 23.72
C GLU A 269 5.13 1.39 23.73
N VAL A 270 5.03 0.48 22.76
CA VAL A 270 3.96 -0.52 22.70
C VAL A 270 4.59 -1.90 22.90
N ARG A 271 4.18 -2.58 23.97
CA ARG A 271 4.58 -3.95 24.28
C ARG A 271 3.42 -4.92 24.10
N GLN A 272 3.73 -6.14 23.66
CA GLN A 272 2.78 -7.25 23.64
C GLN A 272 3.45 -8.51 24.18
N SER A 273 2.81 -9.16 25.16
CA SER A 273 3.40 -10.32 25.86
C SER A 273 4.83 -10.05 26.37
N GLY A 274 5.08 -8.83 26.88
CA GLY A 274 6.39 -8.38 27.39
C GLY A 274 7.40 -7.92 26.34
N ALA A 275 7.22 -8.25 25.06
CA ALA A 275 8.12 -7.83 23.99
C ALA A 275 7.80 -6.40 23.51
N LEU A 276 8.82 -5.53 23.32
CA LEU A 276 8.63 -4.22 22.69
C LEU A 276 8.44 -4.39 21.18
N ILE A 277 7.22 -4.20 20.71
CA ILE A 277 6.85 -4.43 19.30
C ILE A 277 6.97 -3.16 18.45
N TYR A 278 6.79 -2.01 19.08
CA TYR A 278 6.80 -0.71 18.43
C TYR A 278 7.24 0.37 19.40
N THR A 279 8.05 1.32 18.92
CA THR A 279 8.45 2.53 19.65
C THR A 279 8.45 3.68 18.66
N THR A 280 7.89 4.83 19.06
CA THR A 280 7.92 6.04 18.24
C THR A 280 7.98 7.28 19.12
N VAL A 281 8.53 8.35 18.56
CA VAL A 281 8.40 9.69 19.13
C VAL A 281 7.08 10.29 18.67
N VAL A 282 6.34 10.90 19.60
CA VAL A 282 5.13 11.66 19.29
C VAL A 282 5.31 13.10 19.76
N PRO A 283 4.81 14.08 18.99
CA PRO A 283 4.76 15.45 19.45
C PRO A 283 3.77 15.57 20.61
N GLU A 284 3.80 16.72 21.29
CA GLU A 284 2.79 17.07 22.27
C GLU A 284 1.39 17.11 21.61
N GLY A 285 0.40 16.47 22.28
CA GLY A 285 -1.00 16.42 21.86
C GLY A 285 -1.60 15.01 21.84
N PRO A 286 -2.83 14.85 21.33
CA PRO A 286 -3.37 13.53 21.02
C PRO A 286 -2.53 12.87 19.91
N PHE A 287 -2.35 11.57 20.01
CA PHE A 287 -1.69 10.77 18.99
C PHE A 287 -2.52 9.53 18.69
N THR A 288 -2.39 9.07 17.44
CA THR A 288 -3.02 7.83 16.96
C THR A 288 -1.94 7.03 16.28
N LEU A 289 -1.66 5.83 16.80
CA LEU A 289 -0.79 4.86 16.15
C LEU A 289 -1.66 3.88 15.39
N THR A 290 -1.50 3.83 14.08
CA THR A 290 -2.20 2.89 13.20
C THR A 290 -1.24 1.79 12.75
N ASN A 291 -1.79 0.68 12.24
CA ASN A 291 -1.02 -0.36 11.55
C ASN A 291 0.08 -1.00 12.42
N LEU A 292 -0.15 -1.08 13.74
CA LEU A 292 0.80 -1.70 14.66
C LEU A 292 0.97 -3.19 14.34
N PRO A 293 2.21 -3.69 14.18
CA PRO A 293 2.46 -5.09 13.92
C PRO A 293 2.23 -5.90 15.20
N LEU A 294 1.10 -6.60 15.29
CA LEU A 294 0.83 -7.49 16.42
C LEU A 294 1.66 -8.77 16.31
N LEU A 295 2.15 -9.27 17.44
CA LEU A 295 2.73 -10.61 17.56
C LEU A 295 1.65 -11.69 17.62
N ASN A 296 0.44 -11.35 18.08
CA ASN A 296 -0.74 -12.22 18.08
C ASN A 296 -2.03 -11.39 18.28
N GLY A 297 -3.19 -11.97 17.93
CA GLY A 297 -4.50 -11.31 18.04
C GLY A 297 -5.25 -11.56 19.36
N THR A 298 -4.58 -11.99 20.41
CA THR A 298 -5.20 -12.52 21.65
C THR A 298 -4.61 -11.98 22.96
N SER A 299 -3.41 -11.41 22.90
CA SER A 299 -2.73 -10.77 24.03
C SER A 299 -2.95 -9.27 23.99
N ASP A 300 -3.20 -8.66 25.15
CA ASP A 300 -3.42 -7.23 25.27
C ASP A 300 -2.14 -6.44 24.90
N LEU A 301 -2.31 -5.21 24.39
CA LEU A 301 -1.19 -4.28 24.20
C LEU A 301 -1.00 -3.45 25.46
N GLN A 302 0.24 -3.37 25.94
CA GLN A 302 0.64 -2.44 26.98
C GLN A 302 1.32 -1.23 26.35
N VAL A 303 0.70 -0.07 26.49
CA VAL A 303 1.19 1.18 25.92
C VAL A 303 1.74 2.03 27.04
N THR A 304 3.00 2.43 26.94
CA THR A 304 3.67 3.31 27.90
C THR A 304 4.11 4.58 27.17
N VAL A 305 3.59 5.72 27.62
CA VAL A 305 3.96 7.07 27.18
C VAL A 305 4.98 7.61 28.17
N ILE A 306 6.18 7.92 27.69
CA ILE A 306 7.33 8.36 28.47
C ILE A 306 7.66 9.79 28.04
N GLU A 307 7.43 10.73 28.94
CA GLU A 307 7.70 12.15 28.74
C GLU A 307 9.21 12.42 28.86
N THR A 308 9.71 13.43 28.15
CA THR A 308 11.13 13.84 28.20
C THR A 308 11.61 14.29 29.58
N GLN A 309 10.68 14.65 30.48
CA GLN A 309 10.95 15.02 31.87
C GLN A 309 10.83 13.83 32.86
N GLY A 310 10.70 12.59 32.35
CA GLY A 310 10.68 11.36 33.16
C GLY A 310 9.30 10.89 33.63
N GLY A 311 8.24 11.67 33.40
CA GLY A 311 6.87 11.24 33.65
C GLY A 311 6.49 10.03 32.79
N GLN A 312 5.90 8.99 33.37
CA GLN A 312 5.46 7.80 32.65
C GLN A 312 3.98 7.55 32.87
N ARG A 313 3.25 7.26 31.79
CA ARG A 313 1.83 6.90 31.81
C ARG A 313 1.66 5.61 31.05
N SER A 314 1.02 4.62 31.67
CA SER A 314 0.77 3.33 31.02
C SER A 314 -0.72 3.04 30.95
N PHE A 315 -1.18 2.50 29.83
CA PHE A 315 -2.53 2.01 29.66
C PHE A 315 -2.53 0.72 28.82
N ILE A 316 -3.61 -0.05 28.93
CA ILE A 316 -3.75 -1.32 28.22
C ILE A 316 -4.82 -1.15 27.15
N VAL A 317 -4.53 -1.63 25.93
CA VAL A 317 -5.54 -1.80 24.87
C VAL A 317 -5.90 -3.29 24.82
N PRO A 318 -7.12 -3.68 25.24
CA PRO A 318 -7.50 -5.08 25.35
C PRO A 318 -7.54 -5.78 23.99
N ALA A 319 -7.07 -7.03 23.91
CA ALA A 319 -7.08 -7.82 22.67
C ALA A 319 -8.47 -8.03 22.08
N ALA A 320 -9.50 -7.94 22.93
CA ALA A 320 -10.89 -8.01 22.54
C ALA A 320 -11.32 -6.91 21.56
N THR A 321 -10.58 -5.79 21.45
CA THR A 321 -10.86 -4.70 20.50
C THR A 321 -10.16 -4.87 19.15
N PHE A 322 -9.22 -5.81 19.01
CA PHE A 322 -8.41 -5.96 17.79
C PHE A 322 -9.17 -6.64 16.65
N ARG A 323 -10.24 -7.38 16.96
CA ARG A 323 -10.98 -8.21 16.01
C ARG A 323 -12.24 -7.50 15.54
N ALA A 324 -12.07 -6.54 14.63
CA ALA A 324 -13.17 -6.10 13.78
C ALA A 324 -13.08 -6.87 12.45
N VAL A 325 -13.90 -7.91 12.31
CA VAL A 325 -14.14 -8.67 11.06
C VAL A 325 -13.00 -9.61 10.65
N VAL A 326 -12.81 -10.72 11.36
CA VAL A 326 -12.01 -11.86 10.85
C VAL A 326 -12.94 -12.86 10.17
N PRO A 327 -12.75 -13.17 8.87
CA PRO A 327 -13.41 -14.32 8.27
C PRO A 327 -12.89 -15.59 8.94
N VAL A 328 -13.82 -16.28 9.57
CA VAL A 328 -13.60 -17.55 10.27
C VAL A 328 -13.03 -18.59 9.30
N LYS A 329 -11.77 -18.98 9.46
CA LYS A 329 -11.20 -20.13 8.75
C LYS A 329 -11.02 -21.30 9.71
N SER A 330 -11.55 -22.46 9.29
CA SER A 330 -11.34 -23.70 10.01
C SER A 330 -9.90 -24.15 9.84
N GLY A 331 -9.31 -24.72 10.88
CA GLY A 331 -7.94 -25.18 10.83
C GLY A 331 -7.44 -25.63 12.19
N TYR A 332 -6.26 -26.24 12.18
CA TYR A 332 -5.63 -26.75 13.39
C TYR A 332 -4.30 -26.03 13.60
N THR A 333 -4.10 -25.53 14.82
CA THR A 333 -2.84 -24.96 15.26
C THR A 333 -2.19 -25.94 16.24
N ALA A 334 -0.90 -26.19 16.07
CA ALA A 334 -0.10 -26.90 17.06
C ALA A 334 1.24 -26.17 17.25
N SER A 335 1.68 -26.04 18.50
CA SER A 335 2.96 -25.41 18.86
C SER A 335 3.66 -26.23 19.93
N LEU A 336 4.98 -26.39 19.78
CA LEU A 336 5.83 -27.11 20.73
C LEU A 336 7.17 -26.40 20.84
N GLY A 337 7.58 -26.03 22.06
CA GLY A 337 8.86 -25.37 22.28
C GLY A 337 9.10 -24.95 23.71
N LYS A 338 10.30 -24.44 24.00
CA LYS A 338 10.62 -23.88 25.32
C LYS A 338 10.13 -22.45 25.40
N ILE A 339 9.44 -22.09 26.48
CA ILE A 339 9.07 -20.69 26.73
C ILE A 339 10.34 -19.86 26.88
N ARG A 340 10.36 -18.69 26.25
CA ARG A 340 11.48 -17.75 26.27
C ARG A 340 11.03 -16.44 26.91
N GLU A 341 11.83 -15.91 27.81
CA GLU A 341 11.64 -14.58 28.38
C GLU A 341 12.45 -13.56 27.56
N VAL A 342 11.80 -12.52 27.03
CA VAL A 342 12.47 -11.49 26.21
C VAL A 342 13.28 -10.51 27.08
N GLU A 343 12.89 -10.32 28.34
CA GLU A 343 13.52 -9.36 29.27
C GLU A 343 14.75 -9.90 30.02
N GLY A 344 15.07 -11.20 29.90
CA GLY A 344 16.30 -11.79 30.46
C GLY A 344 16.42 -11.78 31.99
N ARG A 345 15.32 -11.88 32.74
CA ARG A 345 15.31 -11.80 34.22
C ARG A 345 15.58 -13.13 34.93
N GLY A 346 16.09 -14.13 34.21
CA GLY A 346 16.44 -15.44 34.76
C GLY A 346 15.24 -16.33 35.07
N ALA A 347 14.13 -16.16 34.33
CA ALA A 347 12.97 -17.04 34.45
C ALA A 347 13.26 -18.48 33.98
N LYS A 348 12.39 -19.42 34.42
CA LYS A 348 12.45 -20.80 33.94
C LYS A 348 12.07 -20.87 32.46
N GLU A 349 12.62 -21.80 31.70
CA GLU A 349 12.26 -22.02 30.29
C GLU A 349 11.59 -23.39 30.11
N PRO A 350 10.37 -23.62 30.67
CA PRO A 350 9.73 -24.92 30.58
C PRO A 350 9.33 -25.25 29.15
N LEU A 351 9.26 -26.55 28.86
CA LEU A 351 8.69 -27.03 27.61
C LEU A 351 7.17 -26.80 27.64
N LEU A 352 6.67 -26.16 26.59
CA LEU A 352 5.27 -25.85 26.37
C LEU A 352 4.78 -26.62 25.15
N ALA A 353 3.63 -27.28 25.30
CA ALA A 353 2.87 -27.84 24.20
C ALA A 353 1.49 -27.15 24.14
N MET A 354 1.07 -26.77 22.94
CA MET A 354 -0.22 -26.16 22.67
C MET A 354 -0.85 -26.82 21.45
N ALA A 355 -2.16 -27.02 21.49
CA ALA A 355 -2.94 -27.45 20.33
C ALA A 355 -4.32 -26.80 20.37
N SER A 356 -4.80 -26.35 19.22
CA SER A 356 -6.17 -25.86 19.08
C SER A 356 -6.76 -26.19 17.71
N GLY A 357 -8.07 -26.29 17.67
CA GLY A 357 -8.85 -26.47 16.45
C GLY A 357 -9.89 -25.37 16.36
N THR A 358 -10.07 -24.82 15.17
CA THR A 358 -11.16 -23.92 14.81
C THR A 358 -12.05 -24.63 13.81
N TRP A 359 -13.35 -24.67 14.08
CA TRP A 359 -14.35 -25.26 13.21
C TRP A 359 -15.41 -24.21 12.87
N ALA A 360 -15.69 -24.04 11.59
CA ALA A 360 -16.79 -23.20 11.12
C ALA A 360 -18.12 -23.83 11.52
N VAL A 361 -18.99 -23.05 12.14
CA VAL A 361 -20.36 -23.40 12.52
C VAL A 361 -21.28 -22.52 11.69
N GLY A 362 -21.73 -23.04 10.56
CA GLY A 362 -22.45 -22.25 9.55
C GLY A 362 -21.51 -21.37 8.72
N LYS A 363 -22.05 -20.33 8.10
CA LYS A 363 -21.34 -19.44 7.15
C LYS A 363 -20.63 -18.26 7.83
N ASP A 364 -21.07 -17.91 9.03
CA ASP A 364 -20.71 -16.65 9.69
C ASP A 364 -20.18 -16.86 11.12
N SER A 365 -19.86 -18.09 11.55
CA SER A 365 -19.40 -18.35 12.92
C SER A 365 -18.31 -19.42 12.99
N ALA A 366 -17.43 -19.33 13.98
CA ALA A 366 -16.42 -20.32 14.36
C ALA A 366 -16.55 -20.67 15.82
N VAL A 367 -16.35 -21.95 16.12
CA VAL A 367 -15.97 -22.37 17.46
C VAL A 367 -14.50 -22.79 17.42
N SER A 368 -13.71 -22.24 18.33
CA SER A 368 -12.33 -22.67 18.56
C SER A 368 -12.21 -23.32 19.93
N ALA A 369 -11.50 -24.43 20.02
CA ALA A 369 -11.15 -25.07 21.28
C ALA A 369 -9.65 -25.34 21.33
N GLY A 370 -9.06 -25.22 22.51
CA GLY A 370 -7.63 -25.40 22.66
C GLY A 370 -7.24 -25.96 24.02
N VAL A 371 -6.06 -26.58 24.04
CA VAL A 371 -5.35 -26.99 25.24
C VAL A 371 -3.92 -26.48 25.20
N GLN A 372 -3.38 -26.11 26.35
CA GLN A 372 -1.96 -25.80 26.50
C GLN A 372 -1.45 -26.32 27.84
N GLY A 373 -0.17 -26.66 27.90
CA GLY A 373 0.44 -27.08 29.17
C GLY A 373 1.95 -27.13 29.16
N THR A 374 2.50 -27.02 30.37
CA THR A 374 3.89 -27.25 30.73
C THR A 374 3.96 -28.35 31.80
N ASP A 375 5.14 -28.57 32.38
CA ASP A 375 5.36 -29.46 33.52
C ASP A 375 4.54 -29.09 34.77
N SER A 376 4.30 -27.81 35.02
CA SER A 376 3.60 -27.32 36.21
C SER A 376 2.31 -26.56 35.93
N TYR A 377 1.85 -26.50 34.68
CA TYR A 377 0.70 -25.70 34.29
C TYR A 377 -0.12 -26.39 33.20
N ASN A 378 -1.45 -26.29 33.29
CA ASN A 378 -2.33 -26.68 32.20
C ASN A 378 -3.49 -25.70 32.05
N ALA A 379 -3.93 -25.48 30.82
CA ALA A 379 -5.10 -24.69 30.52
C ALA A 379 -5.92 -25.32 29.40
N VAL A 380 -7.23 -25.11 29.48
CA VAL A 380 -8.20 -25.42 28.43
C VAL A 380 -8.95 -24.16 28.10
N GLY A 381 -9.30 -23.97 26.84
CA GLY A 381 -10.00 -22.78 26.42
C GLY A 381 -10.98 -23.05 25.29
N LEU A 382 -12.01 -22.22 25.26
CA LEU A 382 -13.07 -22.21 24.26
C LEU A 382 -13.25 -20.78 23.77
N ALA A 383 -13.43 -20.61 22.47
CA ALA A 383 -13.78 -19.33 21.86
C ALA A 383 -14.89 -19.52 20.82
N LEU A 384 -15.78 -18.54 20.73
CA LEU A 384 -16.79 -18.40 19.70
C LEU A 384 -16.58 -17.05 19.03
N ASP A 385 -16.29 -17.06 17.74
CA ASP A 385 -16.20 -15.84 16.92
C ASP A 385 -17.34 -15.89 15.91
N SER A 386 -18.24 -14.90 15.89
CA SER A 386 -19.38 -14.86 14.97
C SER A 386 -19.53 -13.48 14.33
N SER A 387 -19.70 -13.44 13.02
CA SER A 387 -19.92 -12.26 12.19
C SER A 387 -21.24 -12.37 11.43
N PHE A 388 -22.37 -12.45 12.15
CA PHE A 388 -23.73 -12.64 11.59
C PHE A 388 -24.08 -11.70 10.42
N SER A 389 -23.46 -10.53 10.34
CA SER A 389 -23.46 -9.67 9.16
C SER A 389 -22.14 -8.89 9.08
N GLN A 390 -21.86 -8.23 7.95
CA GLN A 390 -20.75 -7.28 7.82
C GLN A 390 -20.78 -6.14 8.86
N ARG A 391 -21.90 -6.01 9.58
CA ARG A 391 -22.21 -4.97 10.54
C ARG A 391 -22.29 -5.46 11.98
N PHE A 392 -22.24 -6.77 12.25
CA PHE A 392 -22.36 -7.27 13.61
C PHE A 392 -21.36 -8.40 13.82
N SER A 393 -20.52 -8.25 14.84
CA SER A 393 -19.58 -9.28 15.29
C SER A 393 -19.66 -9.49 16.79
N LEU A 394 -19.50 -10.74 17.20
CA LEU A 394 -19.52 -11.22 18.57
C LEU A 394 -18.32 -12.14 18.77
N GLY A 395 -17.49 -11.84 19.77
CA GLY A 395 -16.44 -12.71 20.26
C GLY A 395 -16.74 -13.12 21.69
N VAL A 396 -16.65 -14.41 22.00
CA VAL A 396 -16.73 -14.93 23.37
C VAL A 396 -15.54 -15.85 23.60
N ARG A 397 -14.91 -15.76 24.77
CA ARG A 397 -13.78 -16.60 25.14
C ARG A 397 -13.85 -16.97 26.61
N ASN A 398 -13.56 -18.23 26.88
CA ASN A 398 -13.42 -18.78 28.22
C ASN A 398 -12.13 -19.58 28.29
N ASN A 399 -11.27 -19.25 29.25
CA ASN A 399 -10.05 -19.99 29.54
C ASN A 399 -10.08 -20.44 30.99
N LEU A 400 -9.78 -21.71 31.22
CA LEU A 400 -9.64 -22.31 32.54
C LEU A 400 -8.19 -22.75 32.70
N SER A 401 -7.56 -22.36 33.81
CA SER A 401 -6.15 -22.65 34.07
C SER A 401 -5.99 -23.32 35.43
N ARG A 402 -5.00 -24.22 35.53
CA ARG A 402 -4.50 -24.77 36.78
C ARG A 402 -2.99 -24.67 36.81
N ASP A 403 -2.47 -24.04 37.86
CA ASP A 403 -1.04 -24.00 38.16
C ASP A 403 -0.76 -24.96 39.32
N HIS A 404 0.00 -26.02 39.04
CA HIS A 404 0.38 -27.04 40.00
C HIS A 404 1.50 -26.59 40.94
N SER A 405 2.28 -25.57 40.57
CA SER A 405 3.38 -25.07 41.41
C SER A 405 2.88 -24.31 42.64
N THR A 406 1.80 -23.53 42.47
CA THR A 406 1.15 -22.79 43.55
C THR A 406 -0.20 -23.38 43.97
N ASN A 407 -0.62 -24.46 43.31
CA ASN A 407 -1.89 -25.16 43.51
C ASN A 407 -3.13 -24.24 43.43
N VAL A 408 -3.12 -23.32 42.46
CA VAL A 408 -4.25 -22.42 42.19
C VAL A 408 -4.97 -22.81 40.90
N GLN A 409 -6.26 -22.51 40.86
CA GLN A 409 -7.10 -22.70 39.68
C GLN A 409 -7.97 -21.47 39.48
N GLY A 410 -8.33 -21.19 38.23
CA GLY A 410 -9.20 -20.09 37.93
C GLY A 410 -9.64 -20.01 36.49
N ALA A 411 -10.47 -19.02 36.22
CA ALA A 411 -11.05 -18.75 34.91
C ALA A 411 -10.82 -17.30 34.47
N ARG A 412 -10.69 -17.11 33.15
CA ARG A 412 -10.77 -15.82 32.45
C ARG A 412 -11.89 -15.90 31.42
N ASN A 413 -12.76 -14.91 31.43
CA ASN A 413 -13.88 -14.78 30.50
C ASN A 413 -13.76 -13.45 29.77
N SER A 414 -13.89 -13.47 28.45
CA SER A 414 -13.90 -12.27 27.61
C SER A 414 -15.10 -12.30 26.67
N VAL A 415 -15.76 -11.15 26.53
CA VAL A 415 -16.82 -10.93 25.56
C VAL A 415 -16.52 -9.64 24.80
N SER A 416 -16.60 -9.68 23.48
CA SER A 416 -16.52 -8.51 22.60
C SER A 416 -17.72 -8.48 21.67
N VAL A 417 -18.25 -7.29 21.44
CA VAL A 417 -19.36 -7.03 20.52
C VAL A 417 -19.01 -5.78 19.72
N SER A 418 -19.07 -5.86 18.40
CA SER A 418 -18.93 -4.69 17.53
C SER A 418 -20.10 -4.62 16.55
N VAL A 419 -20.77 -3.47 16.51
CA VAL A 419 -21.99 -3.23 15.73
C VAL A 419 -21.84 -1.96 14.89
N GLY A 420 -21.95 -2.08 13.58
CA GLY A 420 -22.15 -0.99 12.64
C GLY A 420 -23.63 -0.83 12.33
N LEU A 421 -24.26 0.25 12.77
CA LEU A 421 -25.66 0.56 12.47
C LEU A 421 -25.75 1.44 11.19
N PRO A 422 -26.94 1.54 10.57
CA PRO A 422 -27.19 2.54 9.53
C PRO A 422 -26.83 3.96 9.98
N ALA A 423 -26.71 4.90 9.03
CA ALA A 423 -26.26 6.27 9.28
C ALA A 423 -24.83 6.40 9.85
N ASN A 424 -23.94 5.48 9.45
CA ASN A 424 -22.51 5.47 9.83
C ASN A 424 -22.27 5.53 11.34
N VAL A 425 -23.12 4.87 12.12
CA VAL A 425 -22.89 4.67 13.56
C VAL A 425 -22.10 3.37 13.75
N GLN A 426 -21.04 3.37 14.53
CA GLN A 426 -20.34 2.18 14.99
C GLN A 426 -20.28 2.17 16.51
N MET A 427 -20.45 0.99 17.09
CA MET A 427 -20.39 0.75 18.52
C MET A 427 -19.51 -0.46 18.77
N SER A 428 -18.65 -0.37 19.78
CA SER A 428 -17.86 -1.50 20.25
C SER A 428 -17.96 -1.62 21.76
N LEU A 429 -18.02 -2.84 22.25
CA LEU A 429 -18.03 -3.17 23.66
C LEU A 429 -17.09 -4.35 23.85
N SER A 430 -16.21 -4.28 24.85
CA SER A 430 -15.52 -5.46 25.35
C SER A 430 -15.50 -5.48 26.86
N ALA A 431 -15.62 -6.68 27.42
CA ALA A 431 -15.57 -6.96 28.84
C ALA A 431 -14.73 -8.20 29.08
N THR A 432 -13.70 -8.08 29.90
CA THR A 432 -12.90 -9.22 30.37
C THR A 432 -12.88 -9.26 31.88
N ALA A 433 -13.13 -10.42 32.45
CA ALA A 433 -13.07 -10.66 33.89
C ALA A 433 -12.25 -11.93 34.15
N GLN A 434 -11.40 -11.88 35.18
CA GLN A 434 -10.65 -13.05 35.62
C GLN A 434 -10.74 -13.25 37.13
N THR A 435 -10.65 -14.52 37.54
CA THR A 435 -10.64 -14.91 38.96
C THR A 435 -9.23 -14.74 39.56
N PRO A 436 -9.10 -14.54 40.89
CA PRO A 436 -7.80 -14.39 41.54
C PRO A 436 -6.84 -15.56 41.26
N GLY A 437 -7.36 -16.79 41.15
CA GLY A 437 -6.58 -18.00 40.87
C GLY A 437 -6.28 -18.30 39.40
N TYR A 438 -6.78 -17.50 38.44
CA TYR A 438 -6.44 -17.68 37.02
C TYR A 438 -4.96 -17.37 36.78
N ARG A 439 -4.30 -18.10 35.89
CA ARG A 439 -2.91 -17.81 35.47
C ARG A 439 -2.83 -17.97 33.96
N ASP A 440 -2.25 -16.99 33.27
CA ASP A 440 -1.71 -17.24 31.94
C ASP A 440 -0.38 -18.00 32.09
N VAL A 441 0.05 -18.76 31.08
CA VAL A 441 1.26 -19.60 31.21
C VAL A 441 2.50 -18.76 31.53
N ILE A 442 2.57 -17.52 31.04
CA ILE A 442 3.67 -16.59 31.33
C ILE A 442 3.71 -16.18 32.81
N ASP A 443 2.56 -16.16 33.51
CA ASP A 443 2.49 -15.86 34.94
C ASP A 443 3.16 -16.93 35.81
N THR A 444 3.28 -18.16 35.28
CA THR A 444 3.88 -19.31 36.01
C THR A 444 5.41 -19.37 35.87
N VAL A 445 5.95 -18.63 34.91
CA VAL A 445 7.36 -18.69 34.53
C VAL A 445 8.18 -17.58 35.19
N THR A 446 7.59 -16.40 35.37
CA THR A 446 8.26 -15.23 35.94
C THR A 446 8.53 -15.43 37.45
N PRO A 447 9.80 -15.50 37.89
CA PRO A 447 10.12 -15.59 39.30
C PRO A 447 9.83 -14.21 39.91
N HIS A 448 8.82 -14.09 40.78
CA HIS A 448 8.69 -13.13 41.90
C HIS A 448 7.25 -13.24 42.45
N VAL A 449 7.07 -14.11 43.45
CA VAL A 449 5.79 -14.56 44.03
C VAL A 449 5.08 -13.49 44.89
N ASN A 450 5.71 -12.35 45.17
CA ASN A 450 5.21 -11.40 46.18
C ASN A 450 4.37 -10.22 45.64
N ASP A 451 4.24 -10.02 44.32
CA ASP A 451 3.43 -8.91 43.76
C ASP A 451 2.61 -9.28 42.51
N VAL A 452 2.35 -10.57 42.29
CA VAL A 452 1.53 -11.05 41.15
C VAL A 452 0.09 -10.50 41.21
N ASP A 453 -0.43 -10.25 42.41
CA ASP A 453 -1.77 -9.65 42.58
C ASP A 453 -1.81 -8.14 42.29
N GLY A 454 -0.65 -7.47 42.27
CA GLY A 454 -0.55 -6.05 41.96
C GLY A 454 -0.58 -5.73 40.47
N SER A 455 -0.08 -6.61 39.61
CA SER A 455 -0.02 -6.37 38.16
C SER A 455 -1.23 -6.94 37.40
N ARG A 456 -1.96 -7.89 38.00
CA ARG A 456 -3.06 -8.60 37.35
C ARG A 456 -4.38 -7.83 37.47
N PHE A 457 -4.99 -7.55 36.33
CA PHE A 457 -6.32 -6.95 36.31
C PHE A 457 -7.37 -7.96 36.81
N LYS A 458 -8.36 -7.52 37.58
CA LYS A 458 -9.57 -8.28 37.93
C LYS A 458 -10.59 -8.20 36.80
N ASN A 459 -10.95 -6.97 36.40
CA ASN A 459 -11.95 -6.71 35.36
C ASN A 459 -11.49 -5.56 34.46
N GLN A 460 -11.78 -5.66 33.16
CA GLN A 460 -11.53 -4.64 32.15
C GLN A 460 -12.76 -4.45 31.29
N TYR A 461 -13.16 -3.19 31.07
CA TYR A 461 -14.29 -2.81 30.25
C TYR A 461 -13.85 -1.72 29.27
N THR A 462 -14.19 -1.90 28.00
CA THR A 462 -13.98 -0.90 26.95
C THR A 462 -15.27 -0.69 26.20
N VAL A 463 -15.67 0.56 26.04
CA VAL A 463 -16.83 0.98 25.25
C VAL A 463 -16.36 2.00 24.24
N GLY A 464 -16.73 1.83 22.98
CA GLY A 464 -16.49 2.77 21.90
C GLY A 464 -17.78 3.09 21.16
N PHE A 465 -17.93 4.35 20.78
CA PHE A 465 -19.00 4.84 19.92
C PHE A 465 -18.41 5.81 18.92
N SER A 466 -18.71 5.62 17.64
CA SER A 466 -18.40 6.59 16.60
C SER A 466 -19.62 6.81 15.71
N TRP A 467 -19.76 8.04 15.24
CA TRP A 467 -20.83 8.44 14.34
C TRP A 467 -20.29 9.47 13.37
N ALA A 468 -20.55 9.28 12.08
CA ALA A 468 -20.15 10.23 11.06
C ALA A 468 -21.34 10.68 10.22
N ASP A 469 -21.63 11.97 10.26
CA ASP A 469 -22.65 12.59 9.43
C ASP A 469 -22.04 13.66 8.52
N PRO A 470 -22.34 13.68 7.21
CA PRO A 470 -21.80 14.69 6.30
C PRO A 470 -22.11 16.14 6.70
N GLN A 471 -23.24 16.39 7.37
CA GLN A 471 -23.66 17.73 7.79
C GLN A 471 -23.14 18.08 9.19
N LEU A 472 -23.05 17.14 10.13
CA LEU A 472 -22.68 17.40 11.53
C LEU A 472 -21.20 17.08 11.85
N GLY A 473 -20.51 16.37 10.97
CA GLY A 473 -19.12 15.95 11.16
C GLY A 473 -19.01 14.53 11.73
N GLY A 474 -17.76 14.13 12.02
CA GLY A 474 -17.44 12.92 12.76
C GLY A 474 -17.46 13.19 14.26
N PHE A 475 -18.00 12.26 15.03
CA PHE A 475 -17.97 12.23 16.47
C PHE A 475 -17.51 10.84 16.91
N SER A 476 -16.59 10.77 17.87
CA SER A 476 -16.26 9.52 18.54
C SER A 476 -16.09 9.74 20.03
N ILE A 477 -16.48 8.74 20.82
CA ILE A 477 -16.28 8.71 22.26
C ILE A 477 -15.92 7.30 22.67
N GLY A 478 -14.98 7.16 23.58
CA GLY A 478 -14.66 5.89 24.18
C GLY A 478 -14.35 6.00 25.66
N TYR A 479 -14.56 4.89 26.34
CA TYR A 479 -14.44 4.72 27.77
C TYR A 479 -13.72 3.41 28.06
N ASN A 480 -12.60 3.48 28.76
CA ASN A 480 -11.83 2.33 29.21
C ASN A 480 -11.79 2.33 30.74
N ARG A 481 -12.07 1.19 31.37
CA ARG A 481 -11.97 0.98 32.82
C ARG A 481 -11.29 -0.35 33.11
N GLY A 482 -10.16 -0.31 33.79
CA GLY A 482 -9.51 -1.47 34.38
C GLY A 482 -9.58 -1.40 35.90
N ALA A 483 -9.72 -2.55 36.56
CA ALA A 483 -9.51 -2.69 38.00
C ALA A 483 -8.57 -3.87 38.23
N ASP A 484 -7.62 -3.76 39.15
CA ASP A 484 -6.75 -4.87 39.57
C ASP A 484 -7.29 -5.60 40.81
N PHE A 485 -6.62 -6.69 41.22
CA PHE A 485 -7.01 -7.42 42.42
C PHE A 485 -6.70 -6.67 43.73
N LYS A 486 -5.84 -5.66 43.69
CA LYS A 486 -5.62 -4.70 44.79
C LYS A 486 -6.64 -3.55 44.81
N SER A 487 -7.70 -3.65 44.00
CA SER A 487 -8.77 -2.66 43.88
C SER A 487 -8.32 -1.28 43.38
N ARG A 488 -7.14 -1.19 42.74
CA ARG A 488 -6.74 0.01 42.01
C ARG A 488 -7.51 0.06 40.71
N ILE A 489 -8.14 1.20 40.47
CA ILE A 489 -8.98 1.43 39.29
C ILE A 489 -8.25 2.43 38.40
N THR A 490 -8.21 2.14 37.10
CA THR A 490 -7.74 3.06 36.06
C THR A 490 -8.88 3.31 35.09
N GLN A 491 -9.26 4.57 34.87
CA GLN A 491 -10.28 4.95 33.91
C GLN A 491 -9.72 5.97 32.92
N ASN A 492 -10.04 5.79 31.65
CA ASN A 492 -9.71 6.74 30.59
C ASN A 492 -10.95 7.01 29.74
N ILE A 493 -11.29 8.29 29.59
CA ILE A 493 -12.36 8.75 28.69
C ILE A 493 -11.70 9.56 27.60
N TYR A 494 -12.05 9.29 26.35
CA TYR A 494 -11.61 10.08 25.22
C TYR A 494 -12.81 10.40 24.32
N GLY A 495 -12.83 11.58 23.74
CA GLY A 495 -13.87 12.02 22.83
C GLY A 495 -13.31 12.96 21.78
N THR A 496 -13.72 12.78 20.54
CA THR A 496 -13.35 13.64 19.43
C THR A 496 -14.58 14.07 18.65
N TRP A 497 -14.59 15.30 18.18
CA TRP A 497 -15.53 15.78 17.19
C TRP A 497 -14.76 16.54 16.12
N ASN A 498 -15.00 16.25 14.85
CA ASN A 498 -14.32 16.91 13.75
C ASN A 498 -15.28 17.18 12.60
N LYS A 499 -15.21 18.38 12.02
CA LYS A 499 -16.00 18.77 10.86
C LYS A 499 -15.17 19.57 9.87
N SER A 500 -15.18 19.11 8.62
CA SER A 500 -14.57 19.84 7.50
C SER A 500 -15.63 20.73 6.84
N PHE A 501 -15.45 22.04 6.94
CA PHE A 501 -16.18 23.05 6.18
C PHE A 501 -15.44 23.35 4.87
N ARG A 502 -16.09 24.08 3.96
CA ARG A 502 -15.55 24.42 2.64
C ARG A 502 -14.15 25.06 2.67
N TYR A 503 -13.84 25.84 3.70
CA TYR A 503 -12.59 26.60 3.81
C TYR A 503 -11.80 26.34 5.09
N ALA A 504 -12.32 25.52 6.00
CA ALA A 504 -11.68 25.27 7.29
C ALA A 504 -12.15 23.93 7.84
N SER A 505 -11.30 23.24 8.58
CA SER A 505 -11.68 22.09 9.40
C SER A 505 -11.60 22.47 10.87
N VAL A 506 -12.57 22.04 11.65
CA VAL A 506 -12.63 22.26 13.09
C VAL A 506 -12.62 20.92 13.78
N GLY A 507 -11.75 20.77 14.77
CA GLY A 507 -11.64 19.57 15.61
C GLY A 507 -11.68 19.94 17.08
N VAL A 508 -12.40 19.16 17.87
CA VAL A 508 -12.41 19.21 19.33
C VAL A 508 -12.00 17.83 19.82
N THR A 509 -11.03 17.78 20.72
CA THR A 509 -10.61 16.57 21.42
C THR A 509 -10.75 16.80 22.92
N VAL A 510 -11.37 15.86 23.61
CA VAL A 510 -11.51 15.83 25.06
C VAL A 510 -10.95 14.51 25.55
N ASP A 511 -10.08 14.55 26.54
CA ASP A 511 -9.51 13.36 27.16
C ASP A 511 -9.46 13.54 28.68
N SER A 512 -9.66 12.46 29.43
CA SER A 512 -9.56 12.50 30.89
C SER A 512 -9.13 11.14 31.43
N GLN A 513 -8.10 11.14 32.26
CA GLN A 513 -7.68 9.98 33.03
C GLN A 513 -8.18 10.15 34.47
N ILE A 514 -9.12 9.32 34.88
CA ILE A 514 -9.79 9.40 36.18
C ILE A 514 -9.37 8.17 36.98
N GLY A 515 -8.71 8.39 38.12
CA GLY A 515 -8.32 7.33 39.04
C GLY A 515 -6.93 6.75 38.76
N GLN A 516 -5.96 7.25 39.51
CA GLN A 516 -4.74 6.53 39.85
C GLN A 516 -4.63 6.60 41.38
N SER A 517 -5.53 5.90 42.08
CA SER A 517 -5.61 5.98 43.54
C SER A 517 -4.50 5.12 44.16
N ASN A 518 -3.39 5.72 44.59
CA ASN A 518 -2.51 5.07 45.56
C ASN A 518 -1.57 5.96 46.40
N SER A 519 -1.86 7.26 46.57
CA SER A 519 -1.15 8.08 47.56
C SER A 519 -2.08 9.07 48.24
N ALA A 520 -2.07 9.08 49.57
CA ALA A 520 -2.85 10.00 50.41
C ALA A 520 -2.35 11.45 50.38
N ASP A 521 -1.36 11.77 49.54
CA ASP A 521 -0.69 13.07 49.47
C ASP A 521 -0.58 13.64 48.03
N ASP A 522 -1.17 12.97 47.04
CA ASP A 522 -1.11 13.42 45.64
C ASP A 522 -2.34 14.26 45.32
N ARG A 523 -2.13 15.56 45.09
CA ARG A 523 -3.18 16.55 44.81
C ARG A 523 -4.08 16.04 43.67
N LYS A 524 -5.39 16.10 43.93
CA LYS A 524 -6.46 15.98 42.92
C LYS A 524 -6.24 17.04 41.83
N ASP A 525 -5.51 16.70 40.79
CA ASP A 525 -5.60 17.41 39.52
C ASP A 525 -6.39 16.50 38.58
N ASP A 526 -7.70 16.74 38.48
CA ASP A 526 -8.58 16.05 37.55
C ASP A 526 -8.07 16.37 36.14
N GLY A 527 -7.28 15.45 35.57
CA GLY A 527 -6.47 15.60 34.35
C GLY A 527 -7.24 15.74 33.04
N LEU A 528 -8.37 16.45 33.05
CA LEU A 528 -9.18 16.77 31.87
C LEU A 528 -8.35 17.62 30.89
N GLY A 529 -8.05 17.02 29.75
CA GLY A 529 -7.53 17.68 28.55
C GLY A 529 -8.67 18.08 27.62
N ILE A 530 -8.66 19.33 27.17
CA ILE A 530 -9.55 19.80 26.09
C ILE A 530 -8.65 20.49 25.07
N ARG A 531 -8.78 20.13 23.80
CA ARG A 531 -8.09 20.76 22.67
C ARG A 531 -9.08 21.13 21.58
N LEU A 532 -9.20 22.41 21.29
CA LEU A 532 -9.89 22.93 20.11
C LEU A 532 -8.84 23.24 19.05
N GLN A 533 -9.03 22.79 17.81
CA GLN A 533 -8.15 23.07 16.68
C GLN A 533 -8.99 23.52 15.48
N VAL A 534 -8.54 24.58 14.82
CA VAL A 534 -9.08 25.07 13.55
C VAL A 534 -7.94 25.04 12.54
N SER A 535 -8.12 24.32 11.43
CA SER A 535 -7.13 24.23 10.35
C SER A 535 -7.69 24.74 9.03
N VAL A 536 -7.00 25.69 8.41
CA VAL A 536 -7.37 26.34 7.15
C VAL A 536 -6.38 25.88 6.08
N PRO A 537 -6.82 25.15 5.04
CA PRO A 537 -5.97 24.81 3.92
C PRO A 537 -5.64 26.07 3.10
N LEU A 538 -4.36 26.29 2.81
CA LEU A 538 -3.82 27.38 2.02
C LEU A 538 -3.43 26.87 0.62
N GLY A 539 -4.41 26.39 -0.14
CA GLY A 539 -4.19 25.68 -1.41
C GLY A 539 -4.24 24.17 -1.23
N ARG A 540 -3.48 23.41 -2.04
CA ARG A 540 -3.51 21.94 -2.04
C ARG A 540 -2.51 21.32 -1.06
N ASP A 541 -1.37 21.99 -0.84
CA ASP A 541 -0.22 21.38 -0.17
C ASP A 541 0.21 22.14 1.10
N ARG A 542 -0.55 23.14 1.54
CA ARG A 542 -0.25 23.95 2.72
C ARG A 542 -1.45 24.05 3.63
N SER A 543 -1.25 24.11 4.93
CA SER A 543 -2.30 24.42 5.90
C SER A 543 -1.79 25.23 7.08
N LEU A 544 -2.61 26.16 7.55
CA LEU A 544 -2.38 26.89 8.78
C LEU A 544 -3.41 26.44 9.81
N SER A 545 -2.95 25.96 10.95
CA SER A 545 -3.81 25.60 12.07
C SER A 545 -3.57 26.47 13.28
N ALA A 546 -4.64 26.80 14.00
CA ALA A 546 -4.62 27.42 15.31
C ALA A 546 -5.27 26.46 16.30
N PHE A 547 -4.70 26.31 17.48
CA PHE A 547 -5.26 25.45 18.51
C PHE A 547 -5.25 26.14 19.87
N ALA A 548 -6.27 25.85 20.67
CA ALA A 548 -6.36 26.21 22.08
C ALA A 548 -6.47 24.91 22.88
N ARG A 549 -5.64 24.77 23.91
CA ARG A 549 -5.58 23.60 24.78
C ARG A 549 -5.77 24.04 26.23
N ARG A 550 -6.53 23.27 26.98
CA ARG A 550 -6.55 23.31 28.44
C ARG A 550 -6.23 21.93 28.98
N GLN A 551 -5.46 21.88 30.05
CA GLN A 551 -5.08 20.65 30.72
C GLN A 551 -4.94 20.92 32.22
N GLY A 552 -5.89 20.45 33.02
CA GLY A 552 -5.93 20.80 34.44
C GLY A 552 -5.91 22.33 34.59
N GLU A 553 -4.88 22.84 35.26
CA GLU A 553 -4.61 24.28 35.42
C GLU A 553 -3.86 24.92 34.24
N ARG A 554 -3.20 24.15 33.37
CA ARG A 554 -2.45 24.66 32.21
C ARG A 554 -3.36 25.03 31.06
N SER A 555 -3.05 26.13 30.38
CA SER A 555 -3.79 26.54 29.18
C SER A 555 -2.84 27.15 28.16
N SER A 556 -2.87 26.65 26.93
CA SER A 556 -1.99 27.13 25.87
C SER A 556 -2.75 27.44 24.59
N ILE A 557 -2.26 28.41 23.85
CA ILE A 557 -2.74 28.72 22.49
C ILE A 557 -1.54 28.69 21.58
N GLY A 558 -1.69 28.02 20.43
CA GLY A 558 -0.64 27.91 19.45
C GLY A 558 -1.13 27.95 18.03
N THR A 559 -0.18 28.13 17.13
CA THR A 559 -0.35 28.02 15.69
C THR A 559 0.65 27.04 15.12
N ALA A 560 0.27 26.33 14.08
CA ALA A 560 1.15 25.47 13.32
C ALA A 560 0.94 25.71 11.82
N TYR A 561 2.05 25.82 11.10
CA TYR A 561 2.08 25.88 9.64
C TYR A 561 2.66 24.57 9.12
N ASP A 562 1.95 23.94 8.22
CA ASP A 562 2.30 22.66 7.61
C ASP A 562 2.37 22.85 6.10
N GLU A 563 3.47 22.40 5.47
CA GLU A 563 3.63 22.42 4.02
C GLU A 563 4.24 21.11 3.52
N ARG A 564 3.62 20.56 2.48
CA ARG A 564 4.13 19.45 1.69
C ARG A 564 4.73 20.03 0.41
N VAL A 565 6.05 20.14 0.36
CA VAL A 565 6.76 20.73 -0.79
C VAL A 565 6.55 19.87 -2.04
N ASP A 566 6.63 18.55 -1.85
CA ASP A 566 6.32 17.52 -2.85
C ASP A 566 5.91 16.20 -2.16
N GLU A 567 5.80 15.10 -2.89
CA GLU A 567 5.47 13.78 -2.31
C GLU A 567 6.58 13.19 -1.42
N THR A 568 7.78 13.76 -1.46
CA THR A 568 8.96 13.30 -0.71
C THR A 568 9.30 14.18 0.48
N LEU A 569 8.91 15.45 0.51
CA LEU A 569 9.35 16.41 1.52
C LEU A 569 8.16 17.13 2.17
N ASN A 570 8.05 17.00 3.49
CA ASN A 570 7.11 17.78 4.29
C ASN A 570 7.81 18.44 5.48
N TYR A 571 7.29 19.59 5.90
CA TYR A 571 7.77 20.25 7.11
C TYR A 571 6.62 20.92 7.86
N GLN A 572 6.77 21.00 9.17
CA GLN A 572 5.85 21.68 10.07
C GLN A 572 6.62 22.64 10.96
N ILE A 573 6.08 23.83 11.18
CA ILE A 573 6.58 24.80 12.15
C ILE A 573 5.44 25.12 13.11
N ARG A 574 5.71 25.06 14.41
CA ARG A 574 4.73 25.30 15.47
C ARG A 574 5.24 26.34 16.45
N SER A 575 4.35 27.22 16.89
CA SER A 575 4.60 28.17 17.96
C SER A 575 3.40 28.18 18.90
N ASP A 576 3.63 27.98 20.19
CA ASP A 576 2.57 28.04 21.20
C ASP A 576 3.03 28.77 22.46
N ARG A 577 2.04 29.24 23.21
CA ARG A 577 2.22 30.01 24.43
C ARG A 577 1.38 29.41 25.53
N ASP A 578 2.01 29.03 26.64
CA ASP A 578 1.33 28.63 27.87
C ASP A 578 1.02 29.87 28.73
N PHE A 579 -0.17 29.87 29.33
CA PHE A 579 -0.72 30.95 30.14
C PHE A 579 -0.75 30.62 31.64
N ALA A 580 -0.40 29.40 32.06
CA ALA A 580 -0.44 28.99 33.46
C ALA A 580 0.92 29.01 34.16
N GLY A 581 0.96 29.51 35.41
CA GLY A 581 2.15 29.56 36.25
C GLY A 581 3.14 30.67 35.86
N HIS A 582 3.84 30.48 34.73
CA HIS A 582 4.76 31.45 34.12
C HIS A 582 4.50 31.49 32.61
N ARG A 583 4.54 32.67 31.99
CA ARG A 583 4.29 32.83 30.55
C ARG A 583 5.45 32.25 29.76
N GLU A 584 5.27 31.05 29.23
CA GLU A 584 6.30 30.32 28.51
C GLU A 584 5.94 30.21 27.03
N HIS A 585 6.97 30.27 26.18
CA HIS A 585 6.84 30.20 24.73
C HIS A 585 7.55 28.94 24.24
N THR A 586 6.83 28.12 23.48
CA THR A 586 7.33 26.91 22.86
C THR A 586 7.46 27.12 21.36
N LEU A 587 8.60 26.78 20.79
CA LEU A 587 8.85 26.77 19.35
C LEU A 587 9.25 25.36 18.93
N GLY A 588 8.48 24.78 18.02
CA GLY A 588 8.71 23.45 17.47
C GLY A 588 8.83 23.45 15.96
N GLY A 589 9.56 22.49 15.42
CA GLY A 589 9.64 22.25 13.99
C GLY A 589 9.94 20.80 13.69
N THR A 590 9.33 20.26 12.63
CA THR A 590 9.63 18.92 12.11
C THR A 590 9.84 18.96 10.61
N LEU A 591 10.68 18.06 10.12
CA LEU A 591 11.02 17.89 8.71
C LEU A 591 11.04 16.39 8.43
N ASN A 592 10.21 15.91 7.51
CA ASN A 592 10.33 14.52 7.03
C ASN A 592 10.62 14.52 5.53
N ALA A 593 11.64 13.76 5.16
CA ALA A 593 12.14 13.63 3.80
C ALA A 593 12.23 12.14 3.43
N SER A 594 11.58 11.74 2.35
CA SER A 594 11.63 10.40 1.78
C SER A 594 12.50 10.43 0.53
N SER A 595 13.74 9.99 0.64
CA SER A 595 14.58 9.74 -0.54
C SER A 595 14.12 8.47 -1.26
N ARG A 596 14.67 8.20 -2.44
CA ARG A 596 14.54 6.90 -3.12
C ARG A 596 15.23 5.74 -2.38
N TYR A 597 15.98 6.02 -1.32
CA TYR A 597 16.76 5.02 -0.58
C TYR A 597 16.34 4.83 0.88
N ALA A 598 15.78 5.86 1.51
CA ALA A 598 15.48 5.89 2.94
C ALA A 598 14.51 7.03 3.27
N GLN A 599 13.81 6.91 4.39
CA GLN A 599 13.02 7.98 4.97
C GLN A 599 13.74 8.55 6.19
N VAL A 600 13.78 9.88 6.30
CA VAL A 600 14.46 10.63 7.35
C VAL A 600 13.47 11.59 7.96
N GLY A 601 13.32 11.54 9.28
CA GLY A 601 12.56 12.50 10.07
C GLY A 601 13.48 13.27 11.01
N LEU A 602 13.35 14.58 11.09
CA LEU A 602 14.07 15.44 12.02
C LEU A 602 13.06 16.30 12.79
N GLY A 603 13.32 16.52 14.07
CA GLY A 603 12.47 17.35 14.92
C GLY A 603 13.30 18.19 15.90
N LEU A 604 12.82 19.40 16.15
CA LEU A 604 13.34 20.34 17.12
C LEU A 604 12.17 20.87 17.94
N ASN A 605 12.28 20.88 19.26
CA ASN A 605 11.32 21.54 20.13
C ASN A 605 12.05 22.29 21.24
N ARG A 606 11.69 23.55 21.46
CA ARG A 606 12.32 24.42 22.45
C ARG A 606 11.27 25.13 23.27
N ASP A 607 11.34 24.95 24.58
CA ASP A 607 10.54 25.68 25.56
C ASP A 607 11.44 26.56 26.45
N SER A 608 10.88 27.17 27.51
CA SER A 608 11.61 28.06 28.43
C SER A 608 12.73 27.37 29.23
N SER A 609 12.60 26.06 29.40
CA SER A 609 13.28 25.22 30.39
C SER A 609 14.08 24.08 29.75
N SER A 610 13.74 23.70 28.52
CA SER A 610 14.28 22.57 27.79
C SER A 610 14.39 22.80 26.29
N THR A 611 15.32 22.08 25.66
CA THR A 611 15.45 21.99 24.20
C THR A 611 15.66 20.53 23.83
N SER A 612 14.78 19.99 22.99
CA SER A 612 14.83 18.63 22.50
C SER A 612 15.04 18.56 21.00
N TYR A 613 15.89 17.61 20.61
CA TYR A 613 16.18 17.24 19.23
C TYR A 613 15.75 15.79 19.05
N SER A 614 15.07 15.48 17.95
CA SER A 614 14.71 14.11 17.58
C SER A 614 15.12 13.82 16.15
N GLY A 615 15.52 12.59 15.89
CA GLY A 615 15.84 12.10 14.55
C GLY A 615 15.30 10.68 14.34
N GLN A 616 14.83 10.39 13.14
CA GLN A 616 14.41 9.06 12.71
C GLN A 616 15.01 8.77 11.33
N LEU A 617 15.50 7.55 11.13
CA LEU A 617 16.01 7.05 9.87
C LEU A 617 15.47 5.63 9.68
N GLN A 618 14.70 5.42 8.63
CA GLN A 618 14.16 4.09 8.30
C GLN A 618 14.34 3.75 6.82
N GLY A 619 14.45 2.47 6.51
CA GLY A 619 14.58 1.96 5.16
C GLY A 619 14.99 0.50 5.14
N ALA A 620 15.36 0.03 3.96
CA ALA A 620 15.81 -1.34 3.76
C ALA A 620 16.90 -1.47 2.70
N VAL A 621 17.67 -2.54 2.80
CA VAL A 621 18.63 -2.99 1.78
C VAL A 621 18.19 -4.35 1.30
N VAL A 622 18.08 -4.54 -0.02
CA VAL A 622 17.81 -5.84 -0.64
C VAL A 622 19.04 -6.27 -1.43
N ALA A 623 19.57 -7.45 -1.10
CA ALA A 623 20.60 -8.13 -1.87
C ALA A 623 19.92 -9.17 -2.76
N HIS A 624 20.14 -9.10 -4.07
CA HIS A 624 19.58 -10.01 -5.06
C HIS A 624 20.64 -10.35 -6.12
N SER A 625 20.27 -11.17 -7.11
CA SER A 625 21.19 -11.67 -8.13
C SER A 625 21.91 -10.59 -8.96
N GLU A 626 21.42 -9.35 -8.96
CA GLU A 626 22.00 -8.25 -9.74
C GLU A 626 22.70 -7.20 -8.87
N GLY A 627 22.84 -7.45 -7.56
CA GLY A 627 23.54 -6.57 -6.62
C GLY A 627 22.70 -6.18 -5.41
N PHE A 628 22.86 -4.94 -4.98
CA PHE A 628 22.15 -4.38 -3.82
C PHE A 628 21.31 -3.18 -4.26
N THR A 629 20.04 -3.18 -3.89
CA THR A 629 19.14 -2.04 -4.10
C THR A 629 18.54 -1.62 -2.77
N LEU A 630 18.50 -0.31 -2.53
CA LEU A 630 17.92 0.28 -1.31
C LEU A 630 16.43 0.52 -1.50
N SER A 631 15.68 0.52 -0.40
CA SER A 631 14.26 0.86 -0.39
C SER A 631 13.96 1.87 0.70
N PRO A 632 13.15 2.91 0.43
CA PRO A 632 12.67 3.81 1.47
C PRO A 632 11.64 3.17 2.39
N TYR A 633 11.06 2.03 1.98
CA TYR A 633 10.07 1.28 2.75
C TYR A 633 10.69 0.03 3.36
N ARG A 634 10.14 -0.41 4.49
CA ARG A 634 10.48 -1.69 5.10
C ARG A 634 10.04 -2.83 4.17
N VAL A 635 10.93 -3.79 3.91
CA VAL A 635 10.66 -4.96 3.07
C VAL A 635 9.97 -6.04 3.90
N GLU A 636 8.86 -6.58 3.42
CA GLU A 636 8.05 -7.59 4.13
C GLU A 636 8.42 -9.05 3.72
N ASP A 637 7.53 -9.99 3.98
CA ASP A 637 7.73 -11.42 3.73
C ASP A 637 7.85 -11.76 2.25
N THR A 638 7.05 -11.11 1.41
CA THR A 638 7.00 -11.32 -0.04
C THR A 638 7.29 -10.01 -0.72
N PHE A 639 8.31 -9.98 -1.56
CA PHE A 639 8.84 -8.73 -2.12
C PHE A 639 9.47 -8.96 -3.48
N GLY A 640 9.93 -7.90 -4.11
CA GLY A 640 10.56 -7.99 -5.43
C GLY A 640 11.47 -6.83 -5.77
N VAL A 641 12.10 -6.93 -6.93
CA VAL A 641 12.89 -5.86 -7.54
C VAL A 641 12.35 -5.63 -8.96
N VAL A 642 12.06 -4.38 -9.24
CA VAL A 642 11.80 -3.88 -10.59
C VAL A 642 13.11 -3.50 -11.26
N SER A 643 13.21 -3.77 -12.55
CA SER A 643 14.25 -3.26 -13.43
C SER A 643 13.65 -2.44 -14.55
N VAL A 644 14.22 -1.27 -14.85
CA VAL A 644 13.82 -0.39 -15.96
C VAL A 644 15.06 -0.07 -16.81
N GLY A 645 15.68 -1.10 -17.38
CA GLY A 645 16.99 -0.96 -18.04
C GLY A 645 18.03 -0.27 -17.14
N GLU A 646 18.79 0.68 -17.70
CA GLU A 646 19.74 1.54 -16.96
C GLU A 646 19.16 2.95 -16.70
N VAL A 647 17.85 3.05 -16.50
CA VAL A 647 17.18 4.34 -16.32
C VAL A 647 17.09 4.71 -14.86
N ALA A 648 17.84 5.73 -14.43
CA ALA A 648 17.78 6.25 -13.08
C ALA A 648 16.61 7.23 -12.87
N GLY A 649 15.97 7.16 -11.70
CA GLY A 649 14.91 8.10 -11.30
C GLY A 649 13.53 7.84 -11.92
N ALA A 650 13.35 6.71 -12.61
CA ALA A 650 12.05 6.29 -13.12
C ALA A 650 11.12 5.96 -11.95
N ARG A 651 9.93 6.55 -11.93
CA ARG A 651 8.94 6.44 -10.86
C ARG A 651 8.01 5.25 -11.13
N LEU A 652 7.86 4.39 -10.12
CA LEU A 652 7.01 3.21 -10.14
C LEU A 652 6.00 3.28 -8.99
N THR A 653 4.73 3.04 -9.27
CA THR A 653 3.68 2.86 -8.25
C THR A 653 3.64 1.40 -7.80
N THR A 654 3.72 1.16 -6.49
CA THR A 654 3.62 -0.18 -5.87
C THR A 654 2.51 -0.20 -4.81
N PRO A 655 2.07 -1.39 -4.34
CA PRO A 655 1.07 -1.48 -3.27
C PRO A 655 1.42 -0.73 -1.97
N GLN A 656 2.70 -0.51 -1.68
CA GLN A 656 3.17 0.21 -0.48
C GLN A 656 3.40 1.72 -0.70
N GLY A 657 3.30 2.19 -1.95
CA GLY A 657 3.60 3.58 -2.32
C GLY A 657 4.53 3.69 -3.51
N PRO A 658 4.85 4.93 -3.93
CA PRO A 658 5.75 5.18 -5.05
C PRO A 658 7.21 4.89 -4.69
N VAL A 659 7.94 4.28 -5.62
CA VAL A 659 9.39 4.04 -5.54
C VAL A 659 10.07 4.59 -6.79
N TRP A 660 11.37 4.86 -6.71
CA TRP A 660 12.14 5.38 -7.83
C TRP A 660 13.35 4.50 -8.09
N THR A 661 13.73 4.38 -9.36
CA THR A 661 14.91 3.60 -9.73
C THR A 661 16.21 4.28 -9.27
N ASP A 662 17.14 3.43 -8.83
CA ASP A 662 18.51 3.78 -8.49
C ASP A 662 19.34 4.06 -9.76
N PRO A 663 20.63 4.43 -9.64
CA PRO A 663 21.51 4.69 -10.79
C PRO A 663 21.67 3.50 -11.75
N TRP A 664 21.35 2.28 -11.33
CA TRP A 664 21.40 1.06 -12.14
C TRP A 664 20.03 0.65 -12.69
N GLY A 665 19.03 1.53 -12.57
CA GLY A 665 17.67 1.29 -13.07
C GLY A 665 16.85 0.32 -12.25
N LYS A 666 17.19 0.10 -10.97
CA LYS A 666 16.50 -0.85 -10.08
C LYS A 666 15.70 -0.16 -8.99
N ALA A 667 14.56 -0.73 -8.64
CA ALA A 667 13.75 -0.27 -7.50
C ALA A 667 13.15 -1.46 -6.75
N VAL A 668 13.08 -1.39 -5.42
CA VAL A 668 12.51 -2.46 -4.59
C VAL A 668 10.99 -2.32 -4.49
N ILE A 669 10.27 -3.41 -4.74
CA ILE A 669 8.86 -3.58 -4.39
C ILE A 669 8.82 -4.14 -2.97
N ALA A 670 8.60 -3.28 -1.98
CA ALA A 670 8.81 -3.62 -0.57
C ALA A 670 7.83 -4.66 -0.01
N SER A 671 6.60 -4.72 -0.53
CA SER A 671 5.62 -5.74 -0.16
C SER A 671 4.71 -6.09 -1.33
N LEU A 672 4.49 -7.39 -1.50
CA LEU A 672 3.52 -7.99 -2.41
C LEU A 672 2.56 -8.82 -1.56
N PRO A 673 1.28 -8.43 -1.43
CA PRO A 673 0.28 -9.23 -0.75
C PRO A 673 0.27 -10.68 -1.28
N ALA A 674 0.50 -11.64 -0.38
CA ALA A 674 0.60 -13.04 -0.78
C ALA A 674 -0.73 -13.55 -1.34
N TYR A 675 -0.64 -14.33 -2.41
CA TYR A 675 -1.76 -14.97 -3.09
C TYR A 675 -2.81 -14.00 -3.65
N GLN A 676 -2.43 -12.74 -3.85
CA GLN A 676 -3.28 -11.67 -4.39
C GLN A 676 -2.62 -11.00 -5.59
N SER A 677 -3.45 -10.48 -6.49
CA SER A 677 -3.00 -9.74 -7.66
C SER A 677 -2.53 -8.34 -7.26
N SER A 678 -1.27 -8.03 -7.57
CA SER A 678 -0.64 -6.73 -7.34
C SER A 678 -0.40 -6.04 -8.68
N VAL A 679 -0.88 -4.80 -8.82
CA VAL A 679 -0.63 -3.97 -10.01
C VAL A 679 0.61 -3.10 -9.76
N LEU A 680 1.55 -3.13 -10.69
CA LEU A 680 2.77 -2.34 -10.71
C LEU A 680 2.73 -1.43 -11.94
N GLU A 681 2.93 -0.13 -11.75
CA GLU A 681 2.81 0.86 -12.83
C GLU A 681 4.05 1.75 -12.92
N LEU A 682 4.68 1.79 -14.09
CA LEU A 682 5.81 2.64 -14.43
C LEU A 682 5.30 3.94 -15.07
N GLU A 683 5.60 5.09 -14.47
CA GLU A 683 5.16 6.36 -14.99
C GLU A 683 6.04 6.85 -16.14
N GLY A 684 5.52 6.81 -17.38
CA GLY A 684 6.25 7.29 -18.57
C GLY A 684 6.74 8.73 -18.52
N LYS A 685 6.06 9.60 -17.75
CA LYS A 685 6.49 11.01 -17.55
C LYS A 685 7.80 11.14 -16.78
N SER A 686 8.17 10.12 -16.01
CA SER A 686 9.41 10.10 -15.23
C SER A 686 10.62 9.65 -16.04
N LEU A 687 10.42 9.08 -17.24
CA LEU A 687 11.49 8.62 -18.10
C LEU A 687 12.19 9.77 -18.85
N PRO A 688 13.45 9.57 -19.26
CA PRO A 688 14.11 10.43 -20.22
C PRO A 688 13.25 10.61 -21.48
N ARG A 689 13.26 11.82 -22.03
CA ARG A 689 12.40 12.17 -23.18
C ARG A 689 12.69 11.39 -24.46
N GLN A 690 13.86 10.77 -24.56
CA GLN A 690 14.27 9.89 -25.66
C GLN A 690 13.94 8.42 -25.40
N MET A 691 13.14 8.12 -24.39
CA MET A 691 12.71 6.75 -24.10
C MET A 691 11.19 6.64 -24.21
N ASP A 692 10.75 5.44 -24.53
CA ASP A 692 9.34 5.06 -24.51
C ASP A 692 9.17 3.75 -23.75
N ILE A 693 7.96 3.51 -23.26
CA ILE A 693 7.61 2.28 -22.54
C ILE A 693 6.71 1.46 -23.44
N LYS A 694 7.06 0.20 -23.67
CA LYS A 694 6.15 -0.72 -24.37
C LYS A 694 4.93 -1.04 -23.52
N ASN A 695 5.16 -1.47 -22.27
CA ASN A 695 4.10 -1.78 -21.32
C ASN A 695 4.40 -1.14 -19.96
N GLY A 696 3.65 -0.09 -19.62
CA GLY A 696 3.77 0.64 -18.36
C GLY A 696 3.11 -0.04 -17.17
N THR A 697 2.41 -1.18 -17.34
CA THR A 697 1.67 -1.81 -16.24
C THR A 697 1.85 -3.33 -16.22
N LYS A 698 2.26 -3.88 -15.08
CA LYS A 698 2.39 -5.32 -14.85
C LYS A 698 1.53 -5.77 -13.68
N VAL A 699 0.86 -6.92 -13.83
CA VAL A 699 0.11 -7.57 -12.76
C VAL A 699 0.89 -8.79 -12.30
N LEU A 700 1.05 -8.94 -10.99
CA LEU A 700 1.83 -10.02 -10.37
C LEU A 700 1.04 -10.67 -9.25
N GLU A 701 0.96 -11.99 -9.26
CA GLU A 701 0.40 -12.78 -8.16
C GLU A 701 1.52 -13.56 -7.49
N ALA A 702 1.94 -13.11 -6.30
CA ALA A 702 3.11 -13.65 -5.63
C ALA A 702 2.71 -14.67 -4.55
N GLY A 703 3.38 -15.82 -4.52
CA GLY A 703 3.27 -16.76 -3.40
C GLY A 703 3.98 -16.20 -2.17
N ARG A 704 3.53 -16.55 -0.96
CA ARG A 704 4.20 -16.08 0.26
C ARG A 704 5.66 -16.50 0.25
N GLY A 705 6.56 -15.56 0.54
CA GLY A 705 8.00 -15.84 0.61
C GLY A 705 8.70 -15.89 -0.73
N SER A 706 7.99 -15.63 -1.82
CA SER A 706 8.62 -15.45 -3.12
C SER A 706 9.39 -14.13 -3.19
N PHE A 707 10.51 -14.16 -3.90
CA PHE A 707 11.21 -12.99 -4.39
C PHE A 707 10.96 -12.86 -5.89
N ASN A 708 10.38 -11.74 -6.31
CA ASN A 708 9.93 -11.54 -7.69
C ASN A 708 10.78 -10.50 -8.41
N ARG A 709 11.30 -10.87 -9.58
CA ARG A 709 11.95 -9.93 -10.49
C ARG A 709 10.95 -9.47 -11.55
N VAL A 710 10.85 -8.16 -11.75
CA VAL A 710 9.92 -7.57 -12.70
C VAL A 710 10.65 -6.61 -13.63
N ASP A 711 10.85 -7.00 -14.88
CA ASP A 711 11.54 -6.13 -15.85
C ASP A 711 10.54 -5.31 -16.67
N PHE A 712 10.64 -3.99 -16.67
CA PHE A 712 9.92 -3.10 -17.58
C PHE A 712 10.78 -2.83 -18.81
N GLU A 713 10.26 -3.18 -19.98
CA GLU A 713 10.93 -2.91 -21.25
C GLU A 713 10.77 -1.43 -21.63
N VAL A 714 11.88 -0.71 -21.57
CA VAL A 714 12.02 0.64 -22.10
C VAL A 714 12.84 0.60 -23.38
N ILE A 715 12.40 1.36 -24.38
CA ILE A 715 13.08 1.47 -25.68
C ILE A 715 13.58 2.88 -25.87
N ASN A 716 14.78 3.01 -26.44
CA ASN A 716 15.25 4.30 -26.92
C ASN A 716 14.53 4.65 -28.21
N VAL A 717 14.04 5.88 -28.30
CA VAL A 717 13.30 6.40 -29.45
C VAL A 717 13.90 7.72 -29.89
N ARG A 718 14.27 7.79 -31.18
CA ARG A 718 14.78 9.02 -31.79
C ARG A 718 13.66 9.73 -32.52
N ARG A 719 13.00 10.66 -31.84
CA ARG A 719 11.94 11.50 -32.42
C ARG A 719 12.56 12.64 -33.23
N VAL A 720 12.13 12.80 -34.48
CA VAL A 720 12.64 13.86 -35.36
C VAL A 720 11.49 14.64 -35.99
N LEU A 721 11.57 15.97 -35.92
CA LEU A 721 10.73 16.90 -36.64
C LEU A 721 11.50 17.45 -37.84
N LEU A 722 11.16 16.97 -39.03
CA LEU A 722 11.79 17.39 -40.27
C LEU A 722 11.06 18.58 -40.87
N ARG A 723 11.82 19.51 -41.44
CA ARG A 723 11.33 20.50 -42.39
C ARG A 723 11.72 20.08 -43.80
N ALA A 724 10.76 19.60 -44.57
CA ALA A 724 10.97 19.06 -45.89
C ALA A 724 10.61 20.06 -47.00
N THR A 725 11.54 20.28 -47.92
CA THR A 725 11.36 21.15 -49.09
C THR A 725 11.66 20.43 -50.40
N ASP A 726 11.08 20.89 -51.49
CA ASP A 726 11.49 20.50 -52.85
C ASP A 726 12.87 21.07 -53.21
N ILE A 727 13.37 20.72 -54.40
CA ILE A 727 14.63 21.23 -54.98
C ILE A 727 14.65 22.76 -55.19
N HIS A 728 13.48 23.41 -55.16
CA HIS A 728 13.31 24.85 -55.33
C HIS A 728 13.11 25.58 -53.98
N GLY A 729 13.21 24.87 -52.85
CA GLY A 729 13.05 25.42 -51.51
C GLY A 729 11.59 25.66 -51.10
N LYS A 730 10.60 25.18 -51.85
CA LYS A 730 9.19 25.26 -51.44
C LYS A 730 8.84 24.12 -50.49
N PRO A 731 7.99 24.35 -49.47
CA PRO A 731 7.55 23.29 -48.57
C PRO A 731 6.78 22.19 -49.30
N LEU A 732 6.93 20.95 -48.84
CA LEU A 732 6.14 19.84 -49.37
C LEU A 732 4.64 20.03 -49.08
N PRO A 733 3.76 19.53 -49.98
CA PRO A 733 2.32 19.71 -49.84
C PRO A 733 1.78 18.97 -48.61
N GLN A 734 0.94 19.67 -47.83
CA GLN A 734 0.24 19.10 -46.67
C GLN A 734 -0.61 17.90 -47.10
N GLY A 735 -0.58 16.83 -46.31
CA GLY A 735 -1.30 15.59 -46.56
C GLY A 735 -0.55 14.58 -47.43
N ALA A 736 0.64 14.91 -47.96
CA ALA A 736 1.45 13.95 -48.68
C ALA A 736 1.89 12.79 -47.77
N ALA A 737 1.79 11.55 -48.26
CA ALA A 737 2.14 10.35 -47.52
C ALA A 737 3.66 10.18 -47.44
N VAL A 738 4.17 9.92 -46.24
CA VAL A 738 5.59 9.63 -45.99
C VAL A 738 5.71 8.13 -45.73
N LEU A 739 6.36 7.43 -46.66
CA LEU A 739 6.48 5.98 -46.68
C LEU A 739 7.91 5.58 -46.31
N GLY A 740 8.03 4.53 -45.49
CA GLY A 740 9.29 3.89 -45.14
C GLY A 740 9.64 2.72 -46.08
N PRO A 741 10.55 1.83 -45.65
CA PRO A 741 10.81 0.55 -46.32
C PRO A 741 9.52 -0.25 -46.55
N GLU A 742 9.50 -1.05 -47.62
CA GLU A 742 8.31 -1.86 -48.01
C GLU A 742 7.03 -1.05 -48.27
N ASN A 743 7.14 0.25 -48.56
CA ASN A 743 6.00 1.14 -48.79
C ASN A 743 5.08 1.30 -47.55
N ALA A 744 5.58 0.99 -46.35
CA ALA A 744 4.83 1.17 -45.11
C ALA A 744 4.58 2.66 -44.83
N LEU A 745 3.32 3.04 -44.62
CA LEU A 745 2.98 4.41 -44.23
C LEU A 745 3.49 4.69 -42.82
N LEU A 746 4.43 5.64 -42.69
CA LEU A 746 4.98 6.07 -41.41
C LEU A 746 4.22 7.27 -40.85
N THR A 747 3.98 8.28 -41.68
CA THR A 747 3.31 9.53 -41.28
C THR A 747 2.88 10.33 -42.52
N THR A 748 2.39 11.55 -42.32
CA THR A 748 2.03 12.48 -43.40
C THR A 748 2.69 13.84 -43.21
N VAL A 749 2.90 14.56 -44.30
CA VAL A 749 3.35 15.96 -44.27
C VAL A 749 2.25 16.83 -43.65
N VAL A 750 2.60 17.60 -42.62
CA VAL A 750 1.73 18.56 -41.94
C VAL A 750 1.86 19.93 -42.64
N GLY A 751 1.40 21.03 -42.05
CA GLY A 751 1.63 22.37 -42.58
C GLY A 751 3.11 22.72 -42.71
N ASP A 752 3.44 23.64 -43.63
CA ASP A 752 4.80 24.17 -43.87
C ASP A 752 5.88 23.12 -44.16
N GLY A 753 5.51 21.99 -44.76
CA GLY A 753 6.44 20.91 -45.12
C GLY A 753 6.96 20.15 -43.91
N MET A 754 6.31 20.25 -42.76
CA MET A 754 6.75 19.63 -41.52
C MET A 754 6.38 18.14 -41.50
N ILE A 755 7.32 17.29 -41.09
CA ILE A 755 7.12 15.83 -40.97
C ILE A 755 7.59 15.41 -39.58
N PHE A 756 6.70 14.81 -38.79
CA PHE A 756 7.08 14.27 -37.48
C PHE A 756 7.27 12.75 -37.56
N LEU A 757 8.48 12.29 -37.28
CA LEU A 757 8.85 10.89 -37.18
C LEU A 757 8.94 10.52 -35.70
N SER A 758 8.07 9.60 -35.26
CA SER A 758 7.98 9.12 -33.88
C SER A 758 9.17 8.25 -33.46
N ASN A 759 9.86 7.60 -34.42
CA ASN A 759 11.12 6.91 -34.19
C ASN A 759 11.98 6.84 -35.47
N VAL A 760 13.31 6.93 -35.34
CA VAL A 760 14.28 6.83 -36.44
C VAL A 760 15.51 6.03 -35.99
N ASP A 761 15.52 4.72 -36.28
CA ASP A 761 16.58 3.79 -35.84
C ASP A 761 17.85 3.84 -36.72
N ALA A 762 17.74 4.30 -37.97
CA ALA A 762 18.83 4.48 -38.95
C ALA A 762 18.44 5.55 -39.99
N PRO A 763 19.36 6.12 -40.80
CA PRO A 763 18.97 6.95 -41.94
C PRO A 763 18.23 6.08 -42.98
N GLN A 764 16.90 6.03 -42.85
CA GLN A 764 16.02 5.33 -43.78
C GLN A 764 15.73 6.23 -44.98
N ALA A 765 15.77 5.67 -46.19
CA ALA A 765 15.29 6.36 -47.38
C ALA A 765 13.76 6.49 -47.28
N LEU A 766 13.26 7.70 -47.02
CA LEU A 766 11.84 7.96 -46.93
C LEU A 766 11.31 8.37 -48.31
N LYS A 767 10.19 7.81 -48.74
CA LYS A 767 9.52 8.19 -49.98
C LYS A 767 8.32 9.05 -49.66
N VAL A 768 8.24 10.24 -50.25
CA VAL A 768 7.05 11.08 -50.16
C VAL A 768 6.23 10.89 -51.42
N SER A 769 4.93 10.62 -51.27
CA SER A 769 4.01 10.44 -52.39
C SER A 769 2.74 11.27 -52.21
N SER A 770 2.36 12.00 -53.25
CA SER A 770 1.06 12.66 -53.43
C SER A 770 0.60 12.52 -54.89
N SER A 771 -0.53 13.15 -55.26
CA SER A 771 -0.96 13.25 -56.67
C SER A 771 -0.03 14.07 -57.56
N THR A 772 0.84 14.90 -56.97
CA THR A 772 1.69 15.86 -57.69
C THR A 772 3.18 15.70 -57.43
N VAL A 773 3.58 15.00 -56.36
CA VAL A 773 4.98 14.86 -55.94
C VAL A 773 5.26 13.41 -55.55
N SER A 774 6.23 12.77 -56.20
CA SER A 774 6.81 11.49 -55.78
C SER A 774 8.33 11.66 -55.73
N CYS A 775 8.91 11.67 -54.54
CA CYS A 775 10.34 11.92 -54.37
C CYS A 775 10.93 11.12 -53.21
N ALA A 776 12.25 11.00 -53.21
CA ALA A 776 12.99 10.45 -52.08
C ALA A 776 13.49 11.60 -51.18
N LEU A 777 13.21 11.52 -49.89
CA LEU A 777 13.78 12.42 -48.89
C LEU A 777 15.18 11.95 -48.54
N GLN A 778 16.16 12.82 -48.78
CA GLN A 778 17.49 12.63 -48.24
C GLN A 778 17.55 13.28 -46.85
N LEU A 779 17.73 12.44 -45.83
CA LEU A 779 17.85 12.86 -44.43
C LEU A 779 19.28 13.29 -44.15
N ASP A 780 19.47 14.55 -43.75
CA ASP A 780 20.70 15.02 -43.13
C ASP A 780 20.49 15.08 -41.62
N LEU A 781 20.66 13.93 -40.97
CA LEU A 781 20.53 13.83 -39.52
C LEU A 781 21.92 14.02 -38.89
N PRO A 782 22.10 15.00 -38.00
CA PRO A 782 23.33 15.10 -37.22
C PRO A 782 23.54 13.82 -36.39
N GLU A 783 24.76 13.58 -35.90
CA GLU A 783 24.99 12.53 -34.90
C GLU A 783 24.01 12.67 -33.74
N GLN A 784 23.50 11.55 -33.23
CA GLN A 784 22.54 11.55 -32.12
C GLN A 784 23.12 12.36 -30.95
N THR A 785 22.46 13.45 -30.57
CA THR A 785 22.88 14.27 -29.43
C THR A 785 21.82 14.21 -28.34
N TYR A 786 22.14 13.54 -27.24
CA TYR A 786 21.26 13.37 -26.10
C TYR A 786 21.18 14.65 -25.25
N ASN A 787 20.52 15.68 -25.79
CA ASN A 787 20.45 17.01 -25.19
C ASN A 787 19.18 17.25 -24.36
N GLY A 788 18.49 16.19 -23.89
CA GLY A 788 17.27 16.31 -23.08
C GLY A 788 16.04 16.89 -23.82
N LYS A 789 16.10 17.05 -25.16
CA LYS A 789 14.96 17.48 -25.99
C LYS A 789 14.01 16.30 -26.29
N PHE A 790 12.72 16.59 -26.46
CA PHE A 790 11.71 15.56 -26.81
C PHE A 790 11.86 15.09 -28.26
N TYR A 791 12.30 15.96 -29.15
CA TYR A 791 12.59 15.66 -30.54
C TYR A 791 13.77 16.51 -31.03
N GLU A 792 14.44 16.02 -32.07
CA GLU A 792 15.44 16.76 -32.83
C GLU A 792 14.78 17.44 -34.03
N THR A 793 15.32 18.57 -34.48
CA THR A 793 14.87 19.23 -35.71
C THR A 793 15.92 19.09 -36.78
N ALA A 794 15.53 18.67 -37.98
CA ALA A 794 16.42 18.59 -39.12
C ALA A 794 15.74 19.06 -40.41
N SER A 795 16.54 19.38 -41.41
CA SER A 795 16.06 19.76 -42.74
C SER A 795 16.19 18.56 -43.67
N ALA A 796 15.23 18.39 -44.58
CA ALA A 796 15.29 17.33 -45.59
C ALA A 796 14.93 17.89 -46.96
N VAL A 797 15.62 17.41 -48.00
CA VAL A 797 15.35 17.80 -49.39
C VAL A 797 14.75 16.61 -50.13
N CYS A 798 13.62 16.86 -50.77
CA CYS A 798 12.89 15.95 -51.64
C CYS A 798 13.53 15.98 -53.05
N ARG A 799 14.15 14.87 -53.47
CA ARG A 799 14.82 14.71 -54.77
C ARG A 799 14.08 13.75 -55.69
#